data_AF-A0A0Q9YL04-F1
#
_entry.id   AF-A0A0Q9YL04-F1
#
_cell.length_a   1.000
_cell.length_b   1.000
_cell.length_c   1.000
_cell.angle_alpha   90.00
_cell.angle_beta   90.00
_cell.angle_gamma   90.00
#
_symmetry.space_group_name_H-M   'P 1'
#
loop_
_entity.id
_entity.type
_entity.pdbx_description
1 polymer ?
#
loop_
_entity_poly.entity_id
_entity_poly.type
_entity_poly.pdbx_seq_one_letter_code
_entity_poly.pdbx_strand_id
1 'polypeptide(L)'
;MPEIARRRTIKKTEKDSSEKDKRLDQKVHQIIEIIKNDRFIKINLWRVLRNKEVIEHLFKNNAESLKKVLDETHKKHFKEDGSSKKYQSSMFMLLAFIEGYISKHEDVKNQIKDDWELNKHLFAEFAQTGQILPGEVIYDLFDSHNMPMSENENSLASTLSLFKRTAIVLGFDNVTLGVKDNKKEDKMAVTIGDNTYKMGISGSSPKGSVKWLNRYLDEYIRKHAQDEDVSSFLKIAEATKFFTNHHNQYGSSQAFYDRYKKGELTYMTSGCNTPPHAVGIAIQGDYLIYCNRGHGLLDVNQGTKIYKLKKQLDLETIRKINGAFYTSNSTIQDLHNVLNNVVELNNPIVSLPSKGQEHGNCAFANPKAATRAMLVLLQNNGGDEENIKRIVNSPDKAYEKSYKDFTKHIRDTNVDELIAAANAPNTPEAEQILFKLIKECLFRGSLANTRTEVKTKDNEERLLKLWDGLPDKMKNELAKDKETELFIGHLSDEENVKFHVLTNQTDNIAAMARFNNIDTDKVFEYAIKWNRIDMLKSLLNSDLEAVTVNPGNNIITARLICGKEFIEDYVNKIDSERGILNLLNKIDINWVRDNDRVAEVDKLMSLVRANEHGKSDNVERLIGIVLKLINQENKPSNTAEGTAQSIPRIKEMYNIERNTVFAKRDILPSIRRNAQQNIENPVRQRQITVLQSMVNETAAASSYVRGQHNFQLYCTLRYMIEDIKRENNKLPSAMEKVCNLLISRMEKDPTIMKEIKEEYAYRCGQARITPLPDNNIKNIQGEHLKQVAGETLVGIVQYIKNGKKPRTPTETSTNRKKLD
;
A
#
# COMPACT_ATOMS: atom_id res chain seq x y z
N MET A 1 -27.28 47.37 52.83
CA MET A 1 -26.31 48.39 52.35
C MET A 1 -27.06 49.49 51.61
N PRO A 2 -26.89 50.78 51.96
CA PRO A 2 -27.51 51.89 51.23
C PRO A 2 -27.04 51.91 49.77
N GLU A 3 -27.92 52.29 48.84
CA GLU A 3 -27.65 52.30 47.39
C GLU A 3 -26.40 53.10 46.99
N ILE A 4 -26.08 54.15 47.75
CA ILE A 4 -24.87 54.97 47.60
C ILE A 4 -23.59 54.16 47.92
N ALA A 5 -23.64 53.25 48.90
CA ALA A 5 -22.52 52.37 49.23
C ALA A 5 -22.30 51.34 48.12
N ARG A 6 -23.37 50.76 47.53
CA ARG A 6 -23.27 49.87 46.37
C ARG A 6 -22.68 50.58 45.15
N ARG A 7 -23.14 51.80 44.82
CA ARG A 7 -22.62 52.58 43.69
C ARG A 7 -21.15 52.99 43.88
N ARG A 8 -20.73 53.30 45.10
CA ARG A 8 -19.31 53.59 45.42
C ARG A 8 -18.43 52.35 45.33
N THR A 9 -18.92 51.19 45.78
CA THR A 9 -18.19 49.92 45.64
C THR A 9 -18.04 49.53 44.19
N ILE A 10 -19.11 49.59 43.37
CA ILE A 10 -19.06 49.27 41.93
C ILE A 10 -18.07 50.19 41.20
N LYS A 11 -18.14 51.51 41.41
CA LYS A 11 -17.19 52.46 40.79
C LYS A 11 -15.74 52.24 41.23
N LYS A 12 -15.51 51.79 42.47
CA LYS A 12 -14.17 51.45 42.96
C LYS A 12 -13.67 50.16 42.31
N THR A 13 -14.51 49.14 42.20
CA THR A 13 -14.18 47.86 41.55
C THR A 13 -13.91 48.04 40.04
N GLU A 14 -14.68 48.88 39.35
CA GLU A 14 -14.45 49.24 37.94
C GLU A 14 -13.13 50.00 37.75
N LYS A 15 -12.82 50.95 38.64
CA LYS A 15 -11.55 51.71 38.61
C LYS A 15 -10.35 50.80 38.89
N ASP A 16 -10.45 49.92 39.87
CA ASP A 16 -9.39 48.96 40.23
C ASP A 16 -9.18 47.91 39.11
N SER A 17 -10.26 47.47 38.44
CA SER A 17 -10.17 46.60 37.26
C SER A 17 -9.52 47.30 36.06
N SER A 18 -9.88 48.55 35.80
CA SER A 18 -9.29 49.36 34.72
C SER A 18 -7.80 49.61 34.94
N GLU A 19 -7.38 49.86 36.19
CA GLU A 19 -5.97 50.04 36.52
C GLU A 19 -5.18 48.73 36.41
N LYS A 20 -5.79 47.59 36.77
CA LYS A 20 -5.21 46.26 36.59
C LYS A 20 -4.99 45.93 35.11
N ASP A 21 -6.00 46.14 34.26
CA ASP A 21 -5.90 45.87 32.83
C ASP A 21 -4.82 46.75 32.18
N LYS A 22 -4.72 48.04 32.55
CA LYS A 22 -3.62 48.91 32.10
C LYS A 22 -2.24 48.37 32.48
N ARG A 23 -2.08 47.84 33.70
CA ARG A 23 -0.80 47.22 34.12
C ARG A 23 -0.50 45.93 33.34
N LEU A 24 -1.53 45.16 32.97
CA LEU A 24 -1.37 43.95 32.16
C LEU A 24 -1.06 44.28 30.69
N ASP A 25 -1.68 45.31 30.12
CA ASP A 25 -1.36 45.83 28.79
C ASP A 25 0.10 46.31 28.71
N GLN A 26 0.58 46.98 29.76
CA GLN A 26 2.01 47.35 29.87
C GLN A 26 2.94 46.13 29.86
N LYS A 27 2.52 45.00 30.47
CA LYS A 27 3.30 43.75 30.44
C LYS A 27 3.23 43.07 29.08
N VAL A 28 2.10 43.12 28.37
CA VAL A 28 2.00 42.66 26.98
C VAL A 28 2.92 43.51 26.08
N HIS A 29 2.91 44.82 26.26
CA HIS A 29 3.83 45.71 25.57
C HIS A 29 5.30 45.39 25.90
N GLN A 30 5.60 45.05 27.16
CA GLN A 30 6.92 44.59 27.55
C GLN A 30 7.34 43.29 26.83
N ILE A 31 6.42 42.34 26.63
CA ILE A 31 6.68 41.11 25.84
C ILE A 31 7.07 41.47 24.40
N ILE A 32 6.30 42.36 23.77
CA ILE A 32 6.54 42.85 22.40
C ILE A 32 7.91 43.54 22.31
N GLU A 33 8.26 44.39 23.27
CA GLU A 33 9.57 45.06 23.31
C GLU A 33 10.72 44.08 23.55
N ILE A 34 10.53 43.04 24.36
CA ILE A 34 11.52 41.97 24.54
C ILE A 34 11.78 41.25 23.20
N ILE A 35 10.72 40.96 22.44
CA ILE A 35 10.82 40.35 21.11
C ILE A 35 11.57 41.27 20.14
N LYS A 36 11.17 42.55 20.05
CA LYS A 36 11.80 43.53 19.14
C LYS A 36 13.29 43.76 19.41
N ASN A 37 13.70 43.76 20.67
CA ASN A 37 15.05 44.13 21.09
C ASN A 37 16.05 42.95 21.08
N ASP A 38 15.58 41.70 21.01
CA ASP A 38 16.38 40.47 20.80
C ASP A 38 17.54 40.22 21.81
N ARG A 39 17.60 40.98 22.91
CA ARG A 39 18.59 40.80 23.99
C ARG A 39 18.02 39.95 25.11
N PHE A 40 18.65 38.80 25.36
CA PHE A 40 18.27 37.85 26.42
C PHE A 40 16.81 37.40 26.35
N ILE A 41 16.28 37.24 25.14
CA ILE A 41 14.85 36.97 24.86
C ILE A 41 14.28 35.83 25.72
N LYS A 42 15.01 34.72 25.87
CA LYS A 42 14.57 33.56 26.66
C LYS A 42 14.35 33.87 28.14
N ILE A 43 15.30 34.55 28.79
CA ILE A 43 15.23 34.85 30.22
C ILE A 43 14.15 35.90 30.49
N ASN A 44 14.09 36.92 29.64
CA ASN A 44 13.16 38.03 29.79
C ASN A 44 11.71 37.62 29.50
N LEU A 45 11.46 36.84 28.43
CA LEU A 45 10.13 36.29 28.16
C LEU A 45 9.67 35.37 29.28
N TRP A 46 10.53 34.45 29.75
CA TRP A 46 10.19 33.54 30.85
C TRP A 46 9.78 34.30 32.12
N ARG A 47 10.49 35.38 32.46
CA ARG A 47 10.19 36.20 33.65
C ARG A 47 8.80 36.84 33.58
N VAL A 48 8.39 37.30 32.39
CA VAL A 48 7.07 37.93 32.21
C VAL A 48 5.96 36.88 32.10
N LEU A 49 6.17 35.82 31.31
CA LEU A 49 5.18 34.78 31.03
C LEU A 49 4.91 33.85 32.23
N ARG A 50 5.81 33.77 33.22
CA ARG A 50 5.53 33.03 34.47
C ARG A 50 4.43 33.67 35.31
N ASN A 51 4.05 34.93 35.04
CA ASN A 51 2.93 35.57 35.69
C ASN A 51 1.61 35.08 35.06
N LYS A 52 0.84 34.28 35.81
CA LYS A 52 -0.42 33.69 35.36
C LYS A 52 -1.42 34.74 34.85
N GLU A 53 -1.52 35.90 35.51
CA GLU A 53 -2.44 36.97 35.10
C GLU A 53 -2.10 37.54 33.73
N VAL A 54 -0.83 37.50 33.33
CA VAL A 54 -0.41 37.93 31.98
C VAL A 54 -0.90 36.91 30.94
N ILE A 55 -0.77 35.62 31.22
CA ILE A 55 -1.26 34.57 30.30
C ILE A 55 -2.78 34.62 30.19
N GLU A 56 -3.49 34.79 31.30
CA GLU A 56 -4.95 35.01 31.32
C GLU A 56 -5.34 36.23 30.47
N HIS A 57 -4.60 37.34 30.62
CA HIS A 57 -4.85 38.57 29.86
C HIS A 57 -4.59 38.44 28.36
N LEU A 58 -3.63 37.59 27.95
CA LEU A 58 -3.37 37.32 26.54
C LEU A 58 -4.59 36.74 25.82
N PHE A 59 -5.45 36.01 26.52
CA PHE A 59 -6.67 35.40 25.95
C PHE A 59 -7.93 36.27 26.07
N LYS A 60 -7.90 37.39 26.81
CA LYS A 60 -9.04 38.33 26.86
C LYS A 60 -9.33 38.94 25.48
N ASN A 61 -10.56 39.45 25.31
CA ASN A 61 -11.01 40.19 24.13
C ASN A 61 -10.69 39.44 22.82
N ASN A 62 -11.10 38.18 22.76
CA ASN A 62 -10.84 37.31 21.63
C ASN A 62 -9.33 37.14 21.30
N ALA A 63 -8.51 37.11 22.35
CA ALA A 63 -7.06 36.94 22.29
C ALA A 63 -6.32 37.98 21.43
N GLU A 64 -6.84 39.21 21.33
CA GLU A 64 -6.24 40.29 20.52
C GLU A 64 -4.77 40.55 20.91
N SER A 65 -4.48 40.53 22.21
CA SER A 65 -3.13 40.71 22.75
C SER A 65 -2.19 39.56 22.38
N LEU A 66 -2.70 38.32 22.38
CA LEU A 66 -1.93 37.16 21.94
C LEU A 66 -1.59 37.25 20.44
N LYS A 67 -2.56 37.61 19.60
CA LYS A 67 -2.34 37.80 18.15
C LYS A 67 -1.21 38.81 17.89
N LYS A 68 -1.24 39.96 18.56
CA LYS A 68 -0.18 40.99 18.47
C LYS A 68 1.21 40.46 18.86
N VAL A 69 1.29 39.64 19.92
CA VAL A 69 2.56 39.04 20.37
C VAL A 69 3.08 38.02 19.36
N LEU A 70 2.21 37.19 18.78
CA LEU A 70 2.57 36.22 17.74
C LEU A 70 3.03 36.93 16.47
N ASP A 71 2.30 37.95 16.02
CA ASP A 71 2.62 38.73 14.82
C ASP A 71 3.97 39.43 14.93
N GLU A 72 4.28 40.03 16.09
CA GLU A 72 5.59 40.65 16.29
C GLU A 72 6.71 39.60 16.33
N THR A 73 6.45 38.43 16.93
CA THR A 73 7.41 37.32 16.95
C THR A 73 7.71 36.84 15.53
N HIS A 74 6.67 36.67 14.71
CA HIS A 74 6.77 36.33 13.30
C HIS A 74 7.55 37.40 12.54
N LYS A 75 7.08 38.65 12.56
CA LYS A 75 7.71 39.79 11.88
C LYS A 75 9.19 39.95 12.22
N LYS A 76 9.57 39.75 13.48
CA LYS A 76 10.94 40.01 13.96
C LYS A 76 11.89 38.87 13.69
N HIS A 77 11.44 37.63 13.86
CA HIS A 77 12.34 36.48 13.93
C HIS A 77 12.13 35.46 12.82
N PHE A 78 10.98 35.44 12.14
CA PHE A 78 10.73 34.56 11.00
C PHE A 78 11.60 34.95 9.80
N LYS A 79 12.08 33.94 9.07
CA LYS A 79 12.79 34.09 7.80
C LYS A 79 12.22 33.07 6.81
N GLU A 80 12.07 33.45 5.54
CA GLU A 80 11.49 32.61 4.49
C GLU A 80 12.23 31.28 4.26
N ASP A 81 13.50 31.19 4.66
CA ASP A 81 14.30 29.96 4.61
C ASP A 81 13.97 28.94 5.72
N GLY A 82 13.04 29.27 6.63
CA GLY A 82 12.56 28.38 7.69
C GLY A 82 13.58 28.10 8.81
N SER A 83 14.74 28.76 8.83
CA SER A 83 15.90 28.35 9.65
C SER A 83 16.27 29.29 10.81
N SER A 84 15.32 30.08 11.33
CA SER A 84 15.63 30.97 12.44
C SER A 84 15.57 30.26 13.79
N LYS A 85 16.73 29.82 14.30
CA LYS A 85 16.90 29.29 15.68
C LYS A 85 16.29 30.22 16.75
N LYS A 86 16.31 31.53 16.50
CA LYS A 86 15.70 32.55 17.37
C LYS A 86 14.18 32.50 17.32
N TYR A 87 13.61 32.35 16.13
CA TYR A 87 12.17 32.17 15.95
C TYR A 87 11.65 30.95 16.70
N GLN A 88 12.29 29.80 16.46
CA GLN A 88 11.95 28.56 17.13
C GLN A 88 12.08 28.69 18.66
N SER A 89 13.14 29.33 19.15
CA SER A 89 13.33 29.53 20.60
C SER A 89 12.30 30.47 21.23
N SER A 90 11.87 31.53 20.54
CA SER A 90 10.86 32.46 21.03
C SER A 90 9.48 31.83 21.02
N MET A 91 9.13 31.15 19.92
CA MET A 91 7.87 30.42 19.79
C MET A 91 7.78 29.27 20.81
N PHE A 92 8.83 28.46 20.96
CA PHE A 92 8.89 27.40 21.98
C PHE A 92 8.55 27.92 23.38
N MET A 93 9.12 29.07 23.76
CA MET A 93 8.89 29.66 25.07
C MET A 93 7.45 30.18 25.23
N LEU A 94 6.92 30.87 24.24
CA LEU A 94 5.53 31.35 24.26
C LEU A 94 4.55 30.18 24.36
N LEU A 95 4.74 29.17 23.51
CA LEU A 95 3.85 28.04 23.36
C LEU A 95 3.81 27.15 24.61
N ALA A 96 4.94 26.92 25.29
CA ALA A 96 4.96 26.13 26.53
C ALA A 96 4.08 26.72 27.66
N PHE A 97 4.01 28.05 27.79
CA PHE A 97 3.14 28.70 28.78
C PHE A 97 1.69 28.74 28.32
N ILE A 98 1.46 28.96 27.04
CA ILE A 98 0.13 28.98 26.42
C ILE A 98 -0.53 27.59 26.50
N GLU A 99 0.17 26.52 26.13
CA GLU A 99 -0.32 25.13 26.18
C GLU A 99 -0.72 24.73 27.61
N GLY A 100 0.13 25.05 28.59
CA GLY A 100 -0.15 24.80 30.00
C GLY A 100 -1.37 25.55 30.55
N TYR A 101 -1.76 26.66 29.91
CA TYR A 101 -2.95 27.42 30.25
C TYR A 101 -4.19 26.92 29.49
N ILE A 102 -4.11 26.72 28.18
CA ILE A 102 -5.19 26.15 27.34
C ILE A 102 -5.66 24.80 27.91
N SER A 103 -4.73 23.92 28.28
CA SER A 103 -5.07 22.60 28.82
C SER A 103 -5.94 22.64 30.09
N LYS A 104 -5.86 23.73 30.87
CA LYS A 104 -6.55 23.90 32.16
C LYS A 104 -7.82 24.75 32.09
N HIS A 105 -8.10 25.42 30.97
CA HIS A 105 -9.15 26.42 30.85
C HIS A 105 -10.07 26.12 29.66
N GLU A 106 -11.26 25.58 29.94
CA GLU A 106 -12.21 25.09 28.93
C GLU A 106 -12.84 26.21 28.10
N ASP A 107 -13.08 27.38 28.72
CA ASP A 107 -13.53 28.60 28.07
C ASP A 107 -12.56 29.07 26.98
N VAL A 108 -11.26 28.96 27.26
CA VAL A 108 -10.19 29.30 26.31
C VAL A 108 -10.10 28.27 25.19
N LYS A 109 -10.29 26.97 25.48
CA LYS A 109 -10.39 25.94 24.43
C LYS A 109 -11.55 26.20 23.49
N ASN A 110 -12.71 26.57 24.03
CA ASN A 110 -13.88 26.92 23.22
C ASN A 110 -13.61 28.19 22.40
N GLN A 111 -13.01 29.22 22.99
CA GLN A 111 -12.61 30.42 22.26
C GLN A 111 -11.65 30.12 21.11
N ILE A 112 -10.65 29.25 21.29
CA ILE A 112 -9.72 28.83 20.22
C ILE A 112 -10.42 27.94 19.18
N LYS A 113 -11.41 27.15 19.59
CA LYS A 113 -12.24 26.35 18.69
C LYS A 113 -13.12 27.24 17.81
N ASP A 114 -13.61 28.34 18.37
CA ASP A 114 -14.55 29.26 17.72
C ASP A 114 -13.83 30.38 16.93
N ASP A 115 -12.58 30.75 17.28
CA ASP A 115 -11.73 31.69 16.54
C ASP A 115 -10.71 30.95 15.65
N TRP A 116 -11.11 30.68 14.40
CA TRP A 116 -10.33 29.93 13.43
C TRP A 116 -9.00 30.61 13.04
N GLU A 117 -8.90 31.95 13.08
CA GLU A 117 -7.66 32.67 12.75
C GLU A 117 -6.62 32.50 13.85
N LEU A 118 -7.06 32.61 15.11
CA LEU A 118 -6.22 32.36 16.28
C LEU A 118 -5.74 30.91 16.31
N ASN A 119 -6.65 29.98 16.01
CA ASN A 119 -6.33 28.56 15.89
C ASN A 119 -5.26 28.32 14.83
N LYS A 120 -5.44 28.90 13.63
CA LYS A 120 -4.46 28.83 12.53
C LYS A 120 -3.10 29.41 12.90
N HIS A 121 -3.06 30.56 13.60
CA HIS A 121 -1.80 31.19 14.02
C HIS A 121 -1.08 30.33 15.06
N LEU A 122 -1.76 29.83 16.08
CA LEU A 122 -1.14 28.90 17.02
C LEU A 122 -0.66 27.64 16.29
N PHE A 123 -1.50 27.08 15.42
CA PHE A 123 -1.27 25.85 14.68
C PHE A 123 -0.05 25.90 13.74
N ALA A 124 0.02 26.91 12.87
CA ALA A 124 1.12 27.08 11.91
C ALA A 124 2.46 27.21 12.64
N GLU A 125 2.45 27.81 13.83
CA GLU A 125 3.63 28.09 14.62
C GLU A 125 4.07 26.92 15.49
N PHE A 126 3.13 26.17 16.08
CA PHE A 126 3.40 24.91 16.76
C PHE A 126 4.08 23.90 15.82
N ALA A 127 3.64 23.81 14.57
CA ALA A 127 4.18 22.89 13.57
C ALA A 127 5.62 23.24 13.11
N GLN A 128 6.02 24.52 13.14
CA GLN A 128 7.35 24.96 12.71
C GLN A 128 8.44 24.85 13.80
N THR A 129 8.05 24.76 15.09
CA THR A 129 9.01 24.63 16.21
C THR A 129 9.55 23.21 16.42
N GLY A 130 9.02 22.22 15.70
CA GLY A 130 9.43 20.82 15.83
C GLY A 130 9.05 20.15 17.15
N GLN A 131 8.31 20.84 18.04
CA GLN A 131 7.70 20.22 19.23
C GLN A 131 6.49 19.36 18.89
N ILE A 132 5.90 19.60 17.73
CA ILE A 132 4.70 18.95 17.26
C ILE A 132 4.94 18.64 15.79
N LEU A 133 4.96 17.36 15.42
CA LEU A 133 4.96 17.02 14.00
C LEU A 133 3.74 17.73 13.37
N PRO A 134 3.82 18.35 12.19
CA PRO A 134 2.66 18.92 11.51
C PRO A 134 1.48 17.94 11.39
N GLY A 135 1.74 16.63 11.52
CA GLY A 135 0.76 15.56 11.63
C GLY A 135 0.34 15.11 13.05
N GLU A 136 0.64 15.85 14.11
CA GLU A 136 0.21 15.52 15.49
C GLU A 136 -0.92 16.45 15.96
N VAL A 137 -0.85 17.77 15.73
CA VAL A 137 -1.94 18.68 16.14
C VAL A 137 -3.04 18.90 15.09
N ILE A 138 -2.81 18.70 13.78
CA ILE A 138 -3.93 18.62 12.79
C ILE A 138 -4.87 17.45 13.13
N TYR A 139 -4.32 16.44 13.81
CA TYR A 139 -5.04 15.24 14.18
C TYR A 139 -5.64 15.36 15.60
N ASP A 140 -4.96 16.02 16.55
CA ASP A 140 -5.43 16.15 17.94
C ASP A 140 -6.28 17.41 18.25
N LEU A 141 -6.21 18.54 17.52
CA LEU A 141 -7.19 19.64 17.69
C LEU A 141 -8.58 19.27 17.20
N PHE A 142 -8.67 18.19 16.39
CA PHE A 142 -9.89 17.47 16.07
C PHE A 142 -9.89 16.07 16.74
N ASP A 143 -9.42 15.93 17.99
CA ASP A 143 -9.63 14.72 18.83
C ASP A 143 -11.12 14.56 19.22
N SER A 144 -11.99 14.68 18.22
CA SER A 144 -13.33 14.11 18.08
C SER A 144 -13.42 12.63 18.44
N HIS A 145 -12.29 11.94 18.67
CA HIS A 145 -12.28 10.54 19.09
C HIS A 145 -12.80 10.36 20.53
N ASN A 146 -12.85 11.45 21.31
CA ASN A 146 -13.41 11.49 22.66
C ASN A 146 -14.76 12.24 22.74
N MET A 147 -15.35 12.70 21.63
CA MET A 147 -16.68 13.30 21.72
C MET A 147 -17.72 12.19 21.93
N PRO A 148 -18.41 12.15 23.08
CA PRO A 148 -19.54 11.26 23.24
C PRO A 148 -20.59 11.60 22.19
N MET A 149 -21.19 10.57 21.61
CA MET A 149 -22.29 10.64 20.64
C MET A 149 -23.50 11.46 21.14
N SER A 150 -23.57 11.85 22.40
CA SER A 150 -24.81 12.38 22.96
C SER A 150 -25.04 13.88 22.77
N GLU A 151 -24.05 14.73 22.45
CA GLU A 151 -24.27 16.19 22.57
C GLU A 151 -23.76 17.07 21.41
N ASN A 152 -23.00 16.55 20.43
CA ASN A 152 -22.51 17.39 19.30
C ASN A 152 -22.14 16.59 18.03
N GLU A 153 -22.91 15.55 17.68
CA GLU A 153 -22.67 14.67 16.51
C GLU A 153 -22.60 15.41 15.17
N ASN A 154 -23.15 16.61 15.11
CA ASN A 154 -23.51 17.27 13.88
C ASN A 154 -22.66 18.51 13.56
N SER A 155 -21.60 18.77 14.33
CA SER A 155 -20.68 19.90 14.10
C SER A 155 -19.79 19.69 12.86
N LEU A 156 -19.22 20.77 12.32
CA LEU A 156 -18.19 20.70 11.27
C LEU A 156 -17.03 19.78 11.66
N ALA A 157 -16.56 19.85 12.90
CA ALA A 157 -15.48 19.01 13.41
C ALA A 157 -15.86 17.51 13.42
N SER A 158 -17.08 17.18 13.81
CA SER A 158 -17.62 15.82 13.81
C SER A 158 -17.74 15.27 12.40
N THR A 159 -18.22 16.10 11.47
CA THR A 159 -18.33 15.77 10.04
C THR A 159 -16.97 15.52 9.39
N LEU A 160 -15.97 16.35 9.70
CA LEU A 160 -14.59 16.17 9.22
C LEU A 160 -13.93 14.90 9.78
N SER A 161 -14.24 14.55 11.03
CA SER A 161 -13.81 13.29 11.64
C SER A 161 -14.45 12.08 10.98
N LEU A 162 -15.77 12.13 10.76
CA LEU A 162 -16.50 11.11 10.01
C LEU A 162 -15.94 10.97 8.59
N PHE A 163 -15.68 12.07 7.89
CA PHE A 163 -15.05 12.07 6.57
C PHE A 163 -13.72 11.30 6.58
N LYS A 164 -12.81 11.65 7.48
CA LYS A 164 -11.51 10.98 7.61
C LYS A 164 -11.69 9.49 7.92
N ARG A 165 -12.53 9.16 8.90
CA ARG A 165 -12.78 7.77 9.33
C ARG A 165 -13.38 6.94 8.21
N THR A 166 -14.44 7.41 7.57
CA THR A 166 -15.11 6.76 6.44
C THR A 166 -14.12 6.53 5.30
N ALA A 167 -13.36 7.56 4.94
CA ALA A 167 -12.36 7.45 3.89
C ALA A 167 -11.26 6.42 4.22
N ILE A 168 -10.83 6.36 5.47
CA ILE A 168 -9.85 5.37 5.96
C ILE A 168 -10.46 3.96 6.02
N VAL A 169 -11.70 3.81 6.46
CA VAL A 169 -12.37 2.49 6.50
C VAL A 169 -12.60 1.94 5.09
N LEU A 170 -13.09 2.80 4.19
CA LEU A 170 -13.43 2.46 2.82
C LEU A 170 -12.21 2.42 1.89
N GLY A 171 -11.06 2.96 2.34
CA GLY A 171 -9.81 2.93 1.59
C GLY A 171 -9.81 3.92 0.42
N PHE A 172 -10.30 5.14 0.64
CA PHE A 172 -10.23 6.20 -0.34
C PHE A 172 -8.80 6.73 -0.44
N ASP A 173 -8.22 6.59 -1.62
CA ASP A 173 -6.87 7.08 -1.92
C ASP A 173 -6.92 8.41 -2.66
N ASN A 174 -5.97 9.29 -2.34
CA ASN A 174 -5.79 10.62 -2.95
C ASN A 174 -7.07 11.48 -2.98
N VAL A 175 -8.04 11.21 -2.11
CA VAL A 175 -9.11 12.17 -1.88
C VAL A 175 -8.48 13.31 -1.13
N THR A 176 -8.18 14.34 -1.90
CA THR A 176 -7.79 15.65 -1.42
C THR A 176 -9.05 16.48 -1.55
N LEU A 177 -9.61 16.94 -0.44
CA LEU A 177 -10.55 18.06 -0.54
C LEU A 177 -9.72 19.22 -1.09
N GLY A 178 -9.91 19.62 -2.35
CA GLY A 178 -9.03 20.51 -3.10
C GLY A 178 -9.51 21.96 -3.23
N VAL A 179 -8.76 22.78 -3.97
CA VAL A 179 -9.14 24.12 -4.44
C VAL A 179 -9.45 24.05 -5.92
N LYS A 180 -10.44 24.83 -6.37
CA LYS A 180 -10.56 25.15 -7.80
C LYS A 180 -9.41 26.10 -8.16
N ASP A 181 -8.26 25.55 -8.54
CA ASP A 181 -7.24 26.36 -9.21
C ASP A 181 -7.77 26.61 -10.63
N ASN A 182 -7.97 27.88 -11.00
CA ASN A 182 -8.59 28.28 -12.28
C ASN A 182 -7.83 27.80 -13.54
N LYS A 183 -6.79 26.98 -13.38
CA LYS A 183 -5.93 26.46 -14.44
C LYS A 183 -5.87 24.94 -14.54
N LYS A 184 -6.39 24.17 -13.57
CA LYS A 184 -6.50 22.70 -13.65
C LYS A 184 -7.71 22.20 -12.85
N GLU A 185 -8.59 21.45 -13.50
CA GLU A 185 -9.73 20.78 -12.87
C GLU A 185 -9.26 19.71 -11.88
N ASP A 186 -9.04 20.09 -10.61
CA ASP A 186 -8.94 19.12 -9.52
C ASP A 186 -10.36 18.73 -9.10
N LYS A 187 -10.78 17.51 -9.48
CA LYS A 187 -12.18 17.03 -9.40
C LYS A 187 -12.79 16.94 -7.99
N MET A 188 -12.06 17.25 -6.92
CA MET A 188 -12.49 17.00 -5.54
C MET A 188 -12.36 18.20 -4.60
N ALA A 189 -12.58 19.43 -5.09
CA ALA A 189 -12.54 20.64 -4.26
C ALA A 189 -13.83 20.92 -3.48
N VAL A 190 -13.82 21.08 -2.14
CA VAL A 190 -14.98 21.57 -1.33
C VAL A 190 -14.73 23.02 -0.92
N THR A 191 -15.58 23.92 -1.41
CA THR A 191 -15.66 25.29 -0.93
C THR A 191 -16.47 25.32 0.36
N ILE A 192 -15.99 25.98 1.41
CA ILE A 192 -16.70 26.19 2.67
C ILE A 192 -16.69 27.71 2.90
N GLY A 193 -17.83 28.37 2.65
CA GLY A 193 -17.89 29.84 2.58
C GLY A 193 -17.00 30.39 1.46
N ASP A 194 -16.13 31.35 1.76
CA ASP A 194 -15.12 31.89 0.84
C ASP A 194 -13.76 31.15 0.93
N ASN A 195 -13.64 30.19 1.85
CA ASN A 195 -12.39 29.51 2.15
C ASN A 195 -12.35 28.10 1.56
N THR A 196 -11.12 27.61 1.34
CA THR A 196 -10.89 26.30 0.74
C THR A 196 -9.96 25.45 1.60
N TYR A 197 -10.36 24.21 1.88
CA TYR A 197 -9.69 23.32 2.82
C TYR A 197 -9.00 22.17 2.09
N LYS A 198 -7.68 22.01 2.29
CA LYS A 198 -6.92 20.84 1.83
C LYS A 198 -6.92 19.72 2.85
N MET A 199 -7.65 18.64 2.59
CA MET A 199 -7.62 17.44 3.43
C MET A 199 -7.09 16.26 2.65
N GLY A 200 -5.84 15.87 2.90
CA GLY A 200 -5.27 14.63 2.37
C GLY A 200 -5.65 13.45 3.25
N ILE A 201 -6.16 12.39 2.63
CA ILE A 201 -6.45 11.10 3.32
C ILE A 201 -5.22 10.17 3.36
N SER A 202 -4.09 10.60 2.78
CA SER A 202 -2.84 9.84 2.83
C SER A 202 -2.13 10.00 4.18
N GLY A 203 -2.24 8.99 5.04
CA GLY A 203 -1.49 8.86 6.28
C GLY A 203 -2.33 9.09 7.53
N SER A 204 -2.91 8.02 8.08
CA SER A 204 -3.55 8.07 9.40
C SER A 204 -2.54 7.78 10.52
N SER A 205 -2.67 8.47 11.66
CA SER A 205 -1.82 8.16 12.81
C SER A 205 -2.13 6.74 13.32
N PRO A 206 -1.11 5.96 13.75
CA PRO A 206 -1.31 4.64 14.34
C PRO A 206 -2.31 4.66 15.51
N LYS A 207 -2.14 5.58 16.46
CA LYS A 207 -3.01 5.70 17.64
C LYS A 207 -4.46 6.02 17.26
N GLY A 208 -4.69 6.99 16.37
CA GLY A 208 -6.04 7.36 15.90
C GLY A 208 -6.73 6.20 15.18
N SER A 209 -5.98 5.50 14.32
CA SER A 209 -6.48 4.34 13.58
C SER A 209 -6.90 3.20 14.51
N VAL A 210 -6.12 2.90 15.54
CA VAL A 210 -6.46 1.84 16.51
C VAL A 210 -7.57 2.30 17.47
N LYS A 211 -7.66 3.59 17.83
CA LYS A 211 -8.82 4.12 18.57
C LYS A 211 -10.14 3.87 17.81
N TRP A 212 -10.18 4.12 16.51
CA TRP A 212 -11.38 3.80 15.71
C TRP A 212 -11.63 2.30 15.61
N LEU A 213 -10.58 1.48 15.49
CA LEU A 213 -10.75 0.02 15.52
C LEU A 213 -11.37 -0.44 16.85
N ASN A 214 -10.90 0.11 17.99
CA ASN A 214 -11.46 -0.18 19.31
C ASN A 214 -12.94 0.17 19.41
N ARG A 215 -13.34 1.30 18.81
CA ARG A 215 -14.74 1.68 18.77
C ARG A 215 -15.61 0.66 18.03
N TYR A 216 -15.19 0.22 16.84
CA TYR A 216 -15.92 -0.82 16.12
C TYR A 216 -15.91 -2.18 16.83
N LEU A 217 -14.81 -2.51 17.53
CA LEU A 217 -14.77 -3.71 18.37
C LEU A 217 -15.81 -3.62 19.49
N ASP A 218 -15.90 -2.48 20.18
CA ASP A 218 -16.87 -2.29 21.27
C ASP A 218 -18.32 -2.34 20.78
N GLU A 219 -18.61 -1.78 19.61
CA GLU A 219 -19.93 -1.88 18.97
C GLU A 219 -20.25 -3.31 18.55
N TYR A 220 -19.30 -4.02 17.93
CA TYR A 220 -19.45 -5.41 17.53
C TYR A 220 -19.71 -6.32 18.74
N ILE A 221 -18.89 -6.20 19.79
CA ILE A 221 -19.01 -6.95 21.04
C ILE A 221 -20.37 -6.72 21.69
N ARG A 222 -20.86 -5.48 21.75
CA ARG A 222 -22.18 -5.16 22.29
C ARG A 222 -23.30 -5.79 21.47
N LYS A 223 -23.23 -5.70 20.14
CA LYS A 223 -24.25 -6.24 19.23
C LYS A 223 -24.31 -7.77 19.25
N HIS A 224 -23.17 -8.41 19.44
CA HIS A 224 -23.00 -9.86 19.35
C HIS A 224 -22.82 -10.53 20.72
N ALA A 225 -23.16 -9.87 21.84
CA ALA A 225 -22.79 -10.29 23.19
C ALA A 225 -23.16 -11.74 23.59
N GLN A 226 -24.08 -12.38 22.86
CA GLN A 226 -24.51 -13.77 23.06
C GLN A 226 -23.74 -14.79 22.19
N ASP A 227 -22.93 -14.35 21.23
CA ASP A 227 -22.18 -15.21 20.32
C ASP A 227 -20.90 -15.71 21.02
N GLU A 228 -20.58 -17.00 20.85
CA GLU A 228 -19.43 -17.66 21.48
C GLU A 228 -18.08 -17.00 21.14
N ASP A 229 -17.98 -16.44 19.93
CA ASP A 229 -16.79 -15.75 19.40
C ASP A 229 -16.49 -14.40 20.10
N VAL A 230 -17.46 -13.82 20.83
CA VAL A 230 -17.28 -12.50 21.47
C VAL A 230 -16.18 -12.51 22.53
N SER A 231 -15.97 -13.65 23.20
CA SER A 231 -14.89 -13.82 24.17
C SER A 231 -13.51 -13.54 23.56
N SER A 232 -13.30 -13.91 22.29
CA SER A 232 -12.05 -13.65 21.57
C SER A 232 -11.94 -12.17 21.19
N PHE A 233 -13.02 -11.56 20.71
CA PHE A 233 -13.04 -10.14 20.38
C PHE A 233 -12.83 -9.24 21.62
N LEU A 234 -13.33 -9.62 22.79
CA LEU A 234 -13.06 -8.93 24.06
C LEU A 234 -11.56 -8.88 24.37
N LYS A 235 -10.85 -10.01 24.24
CA LYS A 235 -9.39 -10.07 24.46
C LYS A 235 -8.62 -9.25 23.42
N ILE A 236 -9.08 -9.23 22.16
CA ILE A 236 -8.49 -8.39 21.12
C ILE A 236 -8.71 -6.91 21.46
N ALA A 237 -9.93 -6.51 21.81
CA ALA A 237 -10.26 -5.15 22.20
C ALA A 237 -9.46 -4.69 23.42
N GLU A 238 -9.25 -5.56 24.41
CA GLU A 238 -8.39 -5.28 25.56
C GLU A 238 -6.95 -5.02 25.13
N ALA A 239 -6.38 -5.87 24.26
CA ALA A 239 -5.01 -5.71 23.76
C ALA A 239 -4.83 -4.42 22.95
N THR A 240 -5.79 -4.08 22.09
CA THR A 240 -5.73 -2.87 21.25
C THR A 240 -6.06 -1.59 22.05
N LYS A 241 -6.90 -1.67 23.09
CA LYS A 241 -7.10 -0.57 24.07
C LYS A 241 -5.86 -0.35 24.92
N PHE A 242 -5.20 -1.41 25.35
CA PHE A 242 -3.94 -1.33 26.07
C PHE A 242 -2.90 -0.57 25.24
N PHE A 243 -2.79 -0.89 23.94
CA PHE A 243 -1.95 -0.15 23.01
C PHE A 243 -2.30 1.34 22.96
N THR A 244 -3.58 1.70 22.74
CA THR A 244 -3.96 3.12 22.64
C THR A 244 -3.68 3.90 23.93
N ASN A 245 -3.78 3.25 25.08
CA ASN A 245 -3.50 3.86 26.37
C ASN A 245 -2.01 4.07 26.59
N HIS A 246 -1.14 3.15 26.15
CA HIS A 246 0.30 3.21 26.40
C HIS A 246 1.13 3.74 25.23
N HIS A 247 0.52 3.99 24.06
CA HIS A 247 1.20 4.56 22.90
C HIS A 247 1.84 5.93 23.25
N ASN A 248 3.14 6.07 22.98
CA ASN A 248 3.96 7.26 23.29
C ASN A 248 4.05 7.65 24.77
N GLN A 249 3.68 6.76 25.69
CA GLN A 249 3.85 7.04 27.12
C GLN A 249 5.25 6.64 27.61
N TYR A 250 5.76 7.40 28.58
CA TYR A 250 6.96 7.02 29.34
C TYR A 250 6.72 5.68 30.04
N GLY A 251 7.69 4.76 29.96
CA GLY A 251 7.55 3.41 30.52
C GLY A 251 6.66 2.45 29.70
N SER A 252 6.10 2.88 28.56
CA SER A 252 5.23 2.04 27.72
C SER A 252 5.84 0.68 27.36
N SER A 253 7.12 0.64 27.03
CA SER A 253 7.82 -0.61 26.68
C SER A 253 7.88 -1.60 27.85
N GLN A 254 7.98 -1.10 29.08
CA GLN A 254 7.90 -1.94 30.28
C GLN A 254 6.49 -2.51 30.44
N ALA A 255 5.46 -1.69 30.26
CA ALA A 255 4.07 -2.13 30.35
C ALA A 255 3.74 -3.22 29.30
N PHE A 256 4.20 -3.06 28.05
CA PHE A 256 4.06 -4.10 27.02
C PHE A 256 4.83 -5.38 27.37
N TYR A 257 6.03 -5.26 27.95
CA TYR A 257 6.82 -6.40 28.40
C TYR A 257 6.17 -7.16 29.55
N ASP A 258 5.63 -6.45 30.55
CA ASP A 258 4.95 -7.05 31.69
C ASP A 258 3.69 -7.80 31.24
N ARG A 259 2.92 -7.21 30.31
CA ARG A 259 1.74 -7.85 29.70
C ARG A 259 2.13 -9.12 28.95
N TYR A 260 3.18 -9.04 28.12
CA TYR A 260 3.74 -10.20 27.42
C TYR A 260 4.16 -11.31 28.40
N LYS A 261 4.86 -10.97 29.50
CA LYS A 261 5.33 -11.94 30.50
C LYS A 261 4.21 -12.65 31.24
N LYS A 262 3.04 -12.03 31.37
CA LYS A 262 1.83 -12.67 31.90
C LYS A 262 1.16 -13.63 30.91
N GLY A 263 1.66 -13.73 29.68
CA GLY A 263 1.06 -14.53 28.62
C GLY A 263 -0.20 -13.90 28.02
N GLU A 264 -0.48 -12.64 28.35
CA GLU A 264 -1.63 -11.90 27.83
C GLU A 264 -1.39 -11.49 26.37
N LEU A 265 -2.47 -11.50 25.56
CA LEU A 265 -2.40 -11.00 24.19
C LEU A 265 -1.96 -9.53 24.21
N THR A 266 -0.85 -9.25 23.55
CA THR A 266 -0.20 -7.94 23.52
C THR A 266 -0.16 -7.45 22.09
N TYR A 267 -0.78 -6.31 21.80
CA TYR A 267 -0.77 -5.69 20.47
C TYR A 267 0.07 -4.42 20.47
N MET A 268 0.84 -4.20 19.41
CA MET A 268 1.60 -2.98 19.15
C MET A 268 1.48 -2.63 17.66
N THR A 269 1.22 -1.37 17.34
CA THR A 269 1.55 -0.86 16.00
C THR A 269 3.01 -0.42 15.99
N SER A 270 3.77 -0.92 15.03
CA SER A 270 5.17 -0.57 14.79
C SER A 270 5.31 -0.05 13.36
N GLY A 271 6.53 0.13 12.85
CA GLY A 271 6.75 0.49 11.46
C GLY A 271 8.03 1.29 11.23
N CYS A 272 7.98 2.16 10.23
CA CYS A 272 9.11 2.97 9.81
C CYS A 272 8.67 4.37 9.35
N ASN A 273 9.61 5.31 9.34
CA ASN A 273 9.37 6.71 8.94
C ASN A 273 9.82 7.03 7.50
N THR A 274 10.58 6.16 6.84
CA THR A 274 11.16 6.48 5.53
C THR A 274 11.14 5.29 4.56
N PRO A 275 10.10 5.19 3.70
CA PRO A 275 8.86 5.99 3.71
C PRO A 275 7.99 5.65 4.94
N PRO A 276 7.09 6.58 5.37
CA PRO A 276 6.19 6.33 6.49
C PRO A 276 5.31 5.11 6.23
N HIS A 277 5.35 4.14 7.14
CA HIS A 277 4.59 2.91 7.00
C HIS A 277 4.38 2.25 8.36
N ALA A 278 3.14 1.92 8.68
CA ALA A 278 2.77 1.27 9.94
C ALA A 278 2.47 -0.21 9.71
N VAL A 279 2.88 -1.10 10.61
CA VAL A 279 2.63 -2.54 10.61
C VAL A 279 2.01 -2.98 11.93
N GLY A 280 1.23 -4.06 11.91
CA GLY A 280 0.64 -4.64 13.11
C GLY A 280 1.51 -5.76 13.66
N ILE A 281 1.83 -5.70 14.96
CA ILE A 281 2.51 -6.78 15.67
C ILE A 281 1.64 -7.19 16.85
N ALA A 282 1.39 -8.49 17.01
CA ALA A 282 0.77 -9.03 18.21
C ALA A 282 1.57 -10.21 18.74
N ILE A 283 1.59 -10.39 20.05
CA ILE A 283 2.34 -11.45 20.71
C ILE A 283 1.44 -12.11 21.74
N GLN A 284 1.47 -13.44 21.80
CA GLN A 284 0.80 -14.22 22.84
C GLN A 284 1.60 -15.51 23.09
N GLY A 285 2.06 -15.72 24.32
CA GLY A 285 2.93 -16.84 24.67
C GLY A 285 4.18 -16.89 23.78
N ASP A 286 4.39 -18.02 23.11
CA ASP A 286 5.54 -18.24 22.23
C ASP A 286 5.31 -17.83 20.77
N TYR A 287 4.22 -17.13 20.47
CA TYR A 287 3.84 -16.81 19.09
C TYR A 287 3.82 -15.31 18.83
N LEU A 288 4.30 -14.93 17.64
CA LEU A 288 4.30 -13.55 17.15
C LEU A 288 3.52 -13.47 15.84
N ILE A 289 2.56 -12.55 15.80
CA ILE A 289 1.85 -12.13 14.61
C ILE A 289 2.57 -10.93 14.03
N TYR A 290 2.86 -10.98 12.74
CA TYR A 290 3.32 -9.83 11.97
C TYR A 290 2.36 -9.60 10.80
N CYS A 291 1.82 -8.39 10.74
CA CYS A 291 0.86 -7.97 9.72
C CYS A 291 1.40 -6.76 8.96
N ASN A 292 1.80 -7.00 7.71
CA ASN A 292 2.18 -5.96 6.77
C ASN A 292 1.40 -6.09 5.45
N ARG A 293 0.35 -5.30 5.29
CA ARG A 293 -0.41 -5.18 4.05
C ARG A 293 0.03 -4.00 3.19
N GLY A 294 0.84 -3.07 3.70
CA GLY A 294 1.27 -1.91 2.90
C GLY A 294 2.46 -2.23 1.99
N HIS A 295 2.83 -1.28 1.12
CA HIS A 295 3.85 -1.43 0.07
C HIS A 295 3.78 -2.79 -0.64
N GLY A 296 2.66 -2.96 -1.36
CA GLY A 296 2.36 -4.16 -2.13
C GLY A 296 3.57 -4.73 -2.88
N LEU A 297 3.69 -6.05 -2.86
CA LEU A 297 4.50 -6.89 -3.74
C LEU A 297 6.04 -6.76 -3.65
N LEU A 298 6.60 -5.75 -2.99
CA LEU A 298 8.05 -5.56 -2.88
C LEU A 298 8.66 -6.14 -1.58
N ASP A 299 7.85 -6.32 -0.53
CA ASP A 299 8.28 -6.92 0.73
C ASP A 299 8.01 -8.44 0.75
N VAL A 300 9.07 -9.24 0.92
CA VAL A 300 8.99 -10.70 1.09
C VAL A 300 8.18 -11.13 2.33
N ASN A 301 7.95 -10.19 3.24
CA ASN A 301 7.21 -10.36 4.48
C ASN A 301 5.76 -9.82 4.41
N GLN A 302 5.25 -9.47 3.23
CA GLN A 302 3.86 -9.01 3.08
C GLN A 302 2.81 -10.04 3.57
N GLY A 303 1.64 -9.53 3.94
CA GLY A 303 0.49 -10.30 4.44
C GLY A 303 0.37 -10.31 5.96
N THR A 304 -0.48 -11.19 6.46
CA THR A 304 -0.64 -11.45 7.90
C THR A 304 -0.08 -12.83 8.19
N LYS A 305 0.92 -12.94 9.05
CA LYS A 305 1.68 -14.17 9.29
C LYS A 305 1.82 -14.43 10.78
N ILE A 306 1.88 -15.71 11.15
CA ILE A 306 2.11 -16.18 12.52
C ILE A 306 3.46 -16.91 12.56
N TYR A 307 4.28 -16.60 13.54
CA TYR A 307 5.64 -17.11 13.72
C TYR A 307 5.82 -17.70 15.11
N LYS A 308 6.67 -18.72 15.23
CA LYS A 308 7.18 -19.19 16.52
C LYS A 308 8.34 -18.28 16.96
N LEU A 309 8.34 -17.90 18.23
CA LEU A 309 9.46 -17.24 18.87
C LEU A 309 10.61 -18.23 19.09
N LYS A 310 11.82 -17.88 18.62
CA LYS A 310 13.06 -18.62 18.88
C LYS A 310 13.50 -18.54 20.34
N LYS A 311 13.12 -17.45 21.00
CA LYS A 311 13.43 -17.12 22.39
C LYS A 311 12.38 -16.18 22.93
N GLN A 312 12.23 -16.16 24.26
CA GLN A 312 11.38 -15.15 24.89
C GLN A 312 11.89 -13.74 24.57
N LEU A 313 10.96 -12.81 24.38
CA LEU A 313 11.31 -11.42 24.13
C LEU A 313 11.82 -10.78 25.42
N ASP A 314 12.95 -10.09 25.32
CA ASP A 314 13.44 -9.23 26.39
C ASP A 314 12.83 -7.81 26.26
N LEU A 315 12.97 -7.02 27.33
CA LEU A 315 12.47 -5.64 27.38
C LEU A 315 13.06 -4.78 26.25
N GLU A 316 14.34 -5.00 25.92
CA GLU A 316 15.03 -4.23 24.89
C GLU A 316 14.46 -4.49 23.49
N THR A 317 14.10 -5.74 23.20
CA THR A 317 13.46 -6.12 21.95
C THR A 317 12.08 -5.47 21.84
N ILE A 318 11.28 -5.50 22.90
CA ILE A 318 9.97 -4.83 22.93
C ILE A 318 10.13 -3.32 22.77
N ARG A 319 11.12 -2.72 23.43
CA ARG A 319 11.46 -1.30 23.26
C ARG A 319 11.80 -0.95 21.81
N LYS A 320 12.59 -1.77 21.12
CA LYS A 320 12.92 -1.58 19.71
C LYS A 320 11.73 -1.78 18.78
N ILE A 321 10.88 -2.78 19.04
CA ILE A 321 9.65 -3.01 18.27
C ILE A 321 8.70 -1.82 18.42
N ASN A 322 8.40 -1.40 19.65
CA ASN A 322 7.54 -0.25 19.93
C ASN A 322 8.15 1.07 19.42
N GLY A 323 9.48 1.21 19.52
CA GLY A 323 10.23 2.42 19.18
C GLY A 323 10.52 2.64 17.69
N ALA A 324 10.37 1.62 16.83
CA ALA A 324 10.80 1.68 15.43
C ALA A 324 10.15 2.82 14.62
N PHE A 325 8.92 3.20 14.99
CA PHE A 325 8.17 4.29 14.36
C PHE A 325 8.62 5.69 14.81
N TYR A 326 9.44 5.82 15.87
CA TYR A 326 9.89 7.13 16.40
C TYR A 326 11.33 7.48 16.04
N THR A 327 12.07 6.53 15.50
CA THR A 327 13.43 6.79 15.01
C THR A 327 13.34 7.53 13.68
N SER A 328 13.91 8.74 13.63
CA SER A 328 14.02 9.50 12.39
C SER A 328 14.85 8.71 11.36
N ASN A 329 14.38 8.66 10.12
CA ASN A 329 14.96 7.87 9.03
C ASN A 329 14.89 6.34 9.18
N SER A 330 14.10 5.79 10.11
CA SER A 330 13.91 4.34 10.19
C SER A 330 13.28 3.79 8.92
N THR A 331 13.75 2.61 8.52
CA THR A 331 13.26 1.84 7.38
C THR A 331 12.58 0.56 7.86
N ILE A 332 11.75 -0.03 7.02
CA ILE A 332 11.11 -1.31 7.35
C ILE A 332 12.14 -2.43 7.62
N GLN A 333 13.31 -2.34 6.99
CA GLN A 333 14.41 -3.28 7.19
C GLN A 333 14.96 -3.22 8.62
N ASP A 334 14.97 -2.04 9.25
CA ASP A 334 15.42 -1.90 10.64
C ASP A 334 14.51 -2.68 11.58
N LEU A 335 13.19 -2.59 11.38
CA LEU A 335 12.22 -3.41 12.10
C LEU A 335 12.40 -4.90 11.81
N HIS A 336 12.60 -5.29 10.55
CA HIS A 336 12.85 -6.69 10.19
C HIS A 336 14.13 -7.23 10.83
N ASN A 337 15.17 -6.42 10.96
CA ASN A 337 16.41 -6.80 11.65
C ASN A 337 16.15 -7.08 13.14
N VAL A 338 15.31 -6.26 13.79
CA VAL A 338 14.88 -6.50 15.18
C VAL A 338 14.09 -7.80 15.28
N LEU A 339 13.13 -8.03 14.39
CA LEU A 339 12.27 -9.21 14.40
C LEU A 339 13.04 -10.51 14.06
N ASN A 340 13.99 -10.49 13.12
CA ASN A 340 14.79 -11.67 12.74
C ASN A 340 15.61 -12.25 13.90
N ASN A 341 15.90 -11.44 14.93
CA ASN A 341 16.59 -11.89 16.13
C ASN A 341 15.71 -12.78 17.03
N VAL A 342 14.39 -12.74 16.84
CA VAL A 342 13.42 -13.44 17.71
C VAL A 342 12.47 -14.36 16.95
N VAL A 343 12.32 -14.19 15.63
CA VAL A 343 11.54 -15.07 14.75
C VAL A 343 12.31 -15.37 13.46
N GLU A 344 11.88 -16.40 12.73
CA GLU A 344 12.31 -16.65 11.36
C GLU A 344 11.35 -15.97 10.39
N LEU A 345 11.55 -14.69 10.03
CA LEU A 345 10.61 -13.95 9.18
C LEU A 345 10.34 -14.64 7.82
N ASN A 346 11.29 -15.44 7.34
CA ASN A 346 11.19 -16.21 6.11
C ASN A 346 10.39 -17.51 6.24
N ASN A 347 10.12 -17.97 7.46
CA ASN A 347 9.53 -19.27 7.77
C ASN A 347 8.34 -19.10 8.75
N PRO A 348 7.21 -18.53 8.29
CA PRO A 348 6.02 -18.44 9.12
C PRO A 348 5.39 -19.82 9.34
N ILE A 349 4.80 -20.06 10.51
CA ILE A 349 4.00 -21.26 10.79
C ILE A 349 2.81 -21.32 9.82
N VAL A 350 2.12 -20.19 9.66
CA VAL A 350 1.01 -20.00 8.74
C VAL A 350 1.02 -18.59 8.16
N SER A 351 0.59 -18.47 6.91
CA SER A 351 0.36 -17.19 6.23
C SER A 351 -1.12 -17.06 5.89
N LEU A 352 -1.77 -16.01 6.40
CA LEU A 352 -3.18 -15.75 6.14
C LEU A 352 -3.33 -14.86 4.89
N PRO A 353 -4.10 -15.30 3.87
CA PRO A 353 -4.32 -14.53 2.66
C PRO A 353 -4.84 -13.13 2.99
N SER A 354 -4.10 -12.11 2.56
CA SER A 354 -4.42 -10.70 2.79
C SER A 354 -4.23 -9.94 1.48
N LYS A 355 -5.24 -9.19 1.04
CA LYS A 355 -5.08 -8.30 -0.12
C LYS A 355 -4.05 -7.23 0.23
N GLY A 356 -3.07 -7.03 -0.65
CA GLY A 356 -2.14 -5.91 -0.57
C GLY A 356 -2.91 -4.59 -0.53
N GLN A 357 -2.43 -3.68 0.30
CA GLN A 357 -2.89 -2.32 0.42
C GLN A 357 -1.83 -1.45 -0.26
N GLU A 358 -2.10 -1.02 -1.48
CA GLU A 358 -1.14 -0.27 -2.29
C GLU A 358 -1.03 1.20 -1.87
N HIS A 359 -1.97 1.68 -1.06
CA HIS A 359 -2.16 3.11 -0.82
C HIS A 359 -2.40 3.45 0.66
N GLY A 360 -2.09 4.71 1.04
CA GLY A 360 -1.69 5.27 2.36
C GLY A 360 -2.54 5.07 3.61
N ASN A 361 -3.10 3.87 3.80
CA ASN A 361 -3.99 3.46 4.87
C ASN A 361 -3.45 2.26 5.67
N CYS A 362 -2.14 2.03 5.64
CA CYS A 362 -1.54 0.89 6.32
C CYS A 362 -1.75 0.92 7.85
N ALA A 363 -1.84 2.11 8.45
CA ALA A 363 -2.05 2.30 9.88
C ALA A 363 -3.43 1.85 10.38
N PHE A 364 -4.46 1.75 9.54
CA PHE A 364 -5.73 1.10 9.90
C PHE A 364 -5.85 -0.31 9.32
N ALA A 365 -5.41 -0.50 8.07
CA ALA A 365 -5.52 -1.78 7.38
C ALA A 365 -4.75 -2.92 8.07
N ASN A 366 -3.61 -2.62 8.71
CA ASN A 366 -2.78 -3.60 9.40
C ASN A 366 -3.31 -4.01 10.77
N PRO A 367 -3.67 -3.10 11.70
CA PRO A 367 -4.36 -3.50 12.93
C PRO A 367 -5.64 -4.28 12.67
N LYS A 368 -6.45 -3.84 11.71
CA LYS A 368 -7.67 -4.54 11.30
C LYS A 368 -7.36 -5.96 10.82
N ALA A 369 -6.39 -6.15 9.93
CA ALA A 369 -6.06 -7.48 9.43
C ALA A 369 -5.36 -8.37 10.47
N ALA A 370 -4.58 -7.79 11.39
CA ALA A 370 -3.98 -8.51 12.50
C ALA A 370 -5.03 -9.18 13.40
N THR A 371 -6.23 -8.60 13.51
CA THR A 371 -7.39 -9.20 14.22
C THR A 371 -7.65 -10.63 13.76
N ARG A 372 -7.55 -10.90 12.45
CA ARG A 372 -7.76 -12.25 11.90
C ARG A 372 -6.77 -13.27 12.45
N ALA A 373 -5.49 -12.90 12.56
CA ALA A 373 -4.48 -13.79 13.14
C ALA A 373 -4.58 -13.88 14.66
N MET A 374 -5.00 -12.80 15.33
CA MET A 374 -5.27 -12.84 16.77
C MET A 374 -6.40 -13.81 17.11
N LEU A 375 -7.45 -13.88 16.29
CA LEU A 375 -8.50 -14.90 16.43
C LEU A 375 -7.93 -16.32 16.33
N VAL A 376 -7.02 -16.59 15.38
CA VAL A 376 -6.35 -17.90 15.27
C VAL A 376 -5.56 -18.23 16.52
N LEU A 377 -4.77 -17.29 17.07
CA LEU A 377 -4.01 -17.53 18.30
C LEU A 377 -4.89 -17.72 19.53
N LEU A 378 -6.01 -17.00 19.62
CA LEU A 378 -6.96 -17.15 20.72
C LEU A 378 -7.69 -18.50 20.66
N GLN A 379 -8.07 -18.95 19.46
CA GLN A 379 -8.61 -20.31 19.23
C GLN A 379 -7.57 -21.40 19.50
N ASN A 380 -6.30 -21.12 19.26
CA ASN A 380 -5.22 -22.07 19.58
C ASN A 380 -5.13 -22.35 21.09
N ASN A 381 -5.53 -21.40 21.94
CA ASN A 381 -5.63 -21.55 23.40
C ASN A 381 -4.40 -22.22 24.07
N GLY A 382 -3.19 -21.82 23.65
CA GLY A 382 -1.93 -22.38 24.17
C GLY A 382 -1.48 -23.71 23.52
N GLY A 383 -2.16 -24.18 22.48
CA GLY A 383 -1.75 -25.33 21.67
C GLY A 383 -0.43 -25.11 20.89
N ASP A 384 0.04 -26.17 20.26
CA ASP A 384 1.28 -26.19 19.49
C ASP A 384 1.12 -25.65 18.04
N GLU A 385 2.21 -25.68 17.28
CA GLU A 385 2.25 -25.20 15.89
C GLU A 385 1.33 -25.99 14.96
N GLU A 386 1.17 -27.30 15.21
CA GLU A 386 0.30 -28.16 14.41
C GLU A 386 -1.17 -27.84 14.65
N ASN A 387 -1.54 -27.47 15.88
CA ASN A 387 -2.89 -26.99 16.16
C ASN A 387 -3.19 -25.66 15.45
N ILE A 388 -2.23 -24.73 15.39
CA ILE A 388 -2.38 -23.48 14.60
C ILE A 388 -2.63 -23.80 13.12
N LYS A 389 -1.83 -24.71 12.53
CA LYS A 389 -2.02 -25.15 11.14
C LYS A 389 -3.39 -25.81 10.94
N ARG A 390 -3.83 -26.63 11.89
CA ARG A 390 -5.16 -27.28 11.85
C ARG A 390 -6.30 -26.27 11.87
N ILE A 391 -6.24 -25.24 12.73
CA ILE A 391 -7.24 -24.17 12.79
C ILE A 391 -7.32 -23.44 11.44
N VAL A 392 -6.16 -23.07 10.86
CA VAL A 392 -6.11 -22.34 9.58
C VAL A 392 -6.61 -23.18 8.40
N ASN A 393 -6.31 -24.49 8.42
CA ASN A 393 -6.69 -25.42 7.36
C ASN A 393 -8.04 -26.10 7.60
N SER A 394 -8.72 -25.80 8.72
CA SER A 394 -10.01 -26.39 9.06
C SER A 394 -11.05 -26.07 7.97
N PRO A 395 -11.93 -27.01 7.58
CA PRO A 395 -12.96 -26.75 6.57
C PRO A 395 -13.93 -25.63 6.93
N ASP A 396 -14.27 -25.48 8.22
CA ASP A 396 -15.23 -24.49 8.71
C ASP A 396 -14.68 -23.06 8.73
N LYS A 397 -13.34 -22.92 8.84
CA LYS A 397 -12.60 -21.65 8.94
C LYS A 397 -13.31 -20.64 9.85
N ALA A 398 -13.72 -21.07 11.04
CA ALA A 398 -14.51 -20.26 11.98
C ALA A 398 -13.91 -18.85 12.17
N TYR A 399 -12.60 -18.76 12.44
CA TYR A 399 -11.88 -17.48 12.58
C TYR A 399 -12.01 -16.54 11.35
N GLU A 400 -12.08 -17.09 10.14
CA GLU A 400 -12.24 -16.30 8.92
C GLU A 400 -13.67 -15.77 8.79
N LYS A 401 -14.66 -16.57 9.18
CA LYS A 401 -16.06 -16.15 9.24
C LYS A 401 -16.24 -15.01 10.23
N SER A 402 -15.82 -15.17 11.50
CA SER A 402 -15.95 -14.13 12.52
C SER A 402 -15.20 -12.85 12.13
N TYR A 403 -14.01 -12.98 11.52
CA TYR A 403 -13.30 -11.83 10.97
C TYR A 403 -14.06 -11.14 9.84
N LYS A 404 -14.65 -11.89 8.90
CA LYS A 404 -15.45 -11.32 7.80
C LYS A 404 -16.68 -10.59 8.35
N ASP A 405 -17.39 -11.19 9.30
CA ASP A 405 -18.56 -10.61 9.96
C ASP A 405 -18.20 -9.33 10.70
N PHE A 406 -17.09 -9.30 11.43
CA PHE A 406 -16.55 -8.08 12.02
C PHE A 406 -16.23 -7.01 10.98
N THR A 407 -15.55 -7.35 9.88
CA THR A 407 -15.25 -6.35 8.83
C THR A 407 -16.51 -5.88 8.07
N LYS A 408 -17.54 -6.73 7.98
CA LYS A 408 -18.85 -6.36 7.46
C LYS A 408 -19.51 -5.36 8.40
N HIS A 409 -19.54 -5.64 9.70
CA HIS A 409 -20.04 -4.72 10.73
C HIS A 409 -19.38 -3.35 10.65
N ILE A 410 -18.04 -3.27 10.57
CA ILE A 410 -17.34 -1.99 10.39
C ILE A 410 -17.93 -1.21 9.21
N ARG A 411 -18.07 -1.82 8.03
CA ARG A 411 -18.58 -1.13 6.83
C ARG A 411 -20.03 -0.70 6.98
N ASP A 412 -20.88 -1.59 7.51
CA ASP A 412 -22.30 -1.34 7.70
C ASP A 412 -22.52 -0.18 8.69
N THR A 413 -21.77 -0.15 9.81
CA THR A 413 -21.78 0.96 10.77
C THR A 413 -21.34 2.27 10.12
N ASN A 414 -20.30 2.29 9.27
CA ASN A 414 -19.90 3.54 8.61
C ASN A 414 -21.01 4.10 7.71
N VAL A 415 -21.77 3.24 7.04
CA VAL A 415 -22.94 3.68 6.26
C VAL A 415 -24.00 4.28 7.17
N ASP A 416 -24.28 3.66 8.31
CA ASP A 416 -25.26 4.16 9.28
C ASP A 416 -24.86 5.52 9.88
N GLU A 417 -23.58 5.71 10.17
CA GLU A 417 -23.05 7.00 10.63
C GLU A 417 -23.16 8.10 9.57
N LEU A 418 -22.92 7.77 8.29
CA LEU A 418 -23.10 8.71 7.18
C LEU A 418 -24.56 9.11 7.03
N ILE A 419 -25.49 8.15 7.12
CA ILE A 419 -26.93 8.40 7.07
C ILE A 419 -27.33 9.32 8.23
N ALA A 420 -26.91 9.00 9.46
CA ALA A 420 -27.24 9.80 10.63
C ALA A 420 -26.71 11.25 10.49
N ALA A 421 -25.45 11.42 10.09
CA ALA A 421 -24.86 12.73 9.90
C ALA A 421 -25.53 13.53 8.76
N ALA A 422 -25.91 12.85 7.66
CA ALA A 422 -26.62 13.47 6.55
C ALA A 422 -28.01 13.98 6.94
N ASN A 423 -28.70 13.31 7.86
CA ASN A 423 -30.04 13.70 8.31
C ASN A 423 -30.06 14.89 9.27
N ALA A 424 -28.92 15.28 9.82
CA ALA A 424 -28.87 16.37 10.79
C ALA A 424 -27.58 17.21 10.71
N PRO A 425 -27.18 17.80 9.57
CA PRO A 425 -26.01 18.69 9.56
C PRO A 425 -26.31 19.97 10.37
N ASN A 426 -25.47 20.32 11.36
CA ASN A 426 -25.69 21.55 12.14
C ASN A 426 -25.21 22.82 11.42
N THR A 427 -24.42 22.69 10.35
CA THR A 427 -23.92 23.85 9.60
C THR A 427 -23.97 23.61 8.09
N PRO A 428 -24.12 24.66 7.26
CA PRO A 428 -24.07 24.53 5.80
C PRO A 428 -22.76 23.89 5.29
N GLU A 429 -21.66 24.14 5.97
CA GLU A 429 -20.34 23.58 5.66
C GLU A 429 -20.30 22.07 5.90
N ALA A 430 -20.89 21.61 7.01
CA ALA A 430 -21.02 20.19 7.31
C ALA A 430 -21.88 19.50 6.25
N GLU A 431 -23.00 20.10 5.85
CA GLU A 431 -23.87 19.59 4.78
C GLU A 431 -23.10 19.44 3.46
N GLN A 432 -22.29 20.43 3.08
CA GLN A 432 -21.48 20.39 1.86
C GLN A 432 -20.40 19.31 1.89
N ILE A 433 -19.72 19.11 3.02
CA ILE A 433 -18.73 18.03 3.16
C ILE A 433 -19.41 16.66 3.06
N LEU A 434 -20.54 16.47 3.75
CA LEU A 434 -21.31 15.23 3.73
C LEU A 434 -21.78 14.91 2.31
N PHE A 435 -22.32 15.90 1.59
CA PHE A 435 -22.72 15.76 0.19
C PHE A 435 -21.58 15.19 -0.66
N LYS A 436 -20.37 15.75 -0.57
CA LYS A 436 -19.23 15.27 -1.38
C LYS A 436 -18.73 13.92 -0.93
N LEU A 437 -18.71 13.66 0.37
CA LEU A 437 -18.32 12.36 0.91
C LEU A 437 -19.26 11.26 0.42
N ILE A 438 -20.56 11.50 0.47
CA ILE A 438 -21.60 10.59 0.01
C ILE A 438 -21.46 10.38 -1.50
N LYS A 439 -21.28 11.46 -2.27
CA LYS A 439 -20.97 11.39 -3.70
C LYS A 439 -19.78 10.46 -3.98
N GLU A 440 -18.65 10.65 -3.29
CA GLU A 440 -17.47 9.78 -3.42
C GLU A 440 -17.74 8.33 -2.98
N CYS A 441 -18.56 8.12 -1.94
CA CYS A 441 -18.97 6.77 -1.53
C CYS A 441 -19.78 6.07 -2.62
N LEU A 442 -20.69 6.78 -3.27
CA LEU A 442 -21.47 6.25 -4.40
C LEU A 442 -20.57 5.85 -5.56
N PHE A 443 -19.66 6.73 -6.01
CA PHE A 443 -18.75 6.44 -7.12
C PHE A 443 -17.70 5.38 -6.81
N ARG A 444 -17.02 5.47 -5.67
CA ARG A 444 -15.92 4.53 -5.35
C ARG A 444 -16.42 3.21 -4.80
N GLY A 445 -17.59 3.22 -4.15
CA GLY A 445 -18.28 2.01 -3.70
C GLY A 445 -18.71 1.13 -4.87
N SER A 446 -19.06 1.74 -6.00
CA SER A 446 -19.49 1.07 -7.22
C SER A 446 -18.36 0.76 -8.22
N LEU A 447 -17.39 1.66 -8.38
CA LEU A 447 -16.25 1.55 -9.31
C LEU A 447 -15.10 0.68 -8.77
N ALA A 448 -15.36 -0.20 -7.81
CA ALA A 448 -14.34 -1.10 -7.31
C ALA A 448 -14.11 -2.26 -8.32
N ASN A 449 -13.40 -1.94 -9.40
CA ASN A 449 -13.08 -2.74 -10.60
C ASN A 449 -12.34 -4.08 -10.35
N THR A 450 -12.44 -4.71 -9.18
CA THR A 450 -11.76 -5.98 -8.83
C THR A 450 -12.54 -6.87 -7.85
N ARG A 451 -13.85 -6.68 -7.67
CA ARG A 451 -14.64 -7.42 -6.65
C ARG A 451 -15.38 -8.63 -7.25
N THR A 452 -15.49 -9.69 -6.45
CA THR A 452 -16.31 -10.89 -6.71
C THR A 452 -17.80 -10.56 -6.63
N GLU A 453 -18.66 -11.26 -7.36
CA GLU A 453 -20.13 -11.06 -7.40
C GLU A 453 -20.78 -10.87 -6.02
N VAL A 454 -20.49 -11.73 -5.04
CA VAL A 454 -21.01 -11.61 -3.65
C VAL A 454 -20.60 -10.28 -2.99
N LYS A 455 -19.34 -9.85 -3.18
CA LYS A 455 -18.86 -8.57 -2.64
C LYS A 455 -19.45 -7.38 -3.39
N THR A 456 -19.79 -7.55 -4.66
CA THR A 456 -20.50 -6.56 -5.45
C THR A 456 -21.90 -6.36 -4.87
N LYS A 457 -22.65 -7.45 -4.67
CA LYS A 457 -23.99 -7.42 -4.07
C LYS A 457 -24.00 -6.78 -2.68
N ASP A 458 -23.09 -7.18 -1.79
CA ASP A 458 -22.99 -6.57 -0.45
C ASP A 458 -22.69 -5.06 -0.50
N ASN A 459 -21.97 -4.57 -1.53
CA ASN A 459 -21.76 -3.13 -1.67
C ASN A 459 -22.97 -2.45 -2.26
N GLU A 460 -23.61 -3.06 -3.25
CA GLU A 460 -24.85 -2.56 -3.84
C GLU A 460 -25.90 -2.37 -2.76
N GLU A 461 -26.13 -3.37 -1.90
CA GLU A 461 -27.02 -3.27 -0.74
C GLU A 461 -26.64 -2.13 0.20
N ARG A 462 -25.35 -1.88 0.42
CA ARG A 462 -24.87 -0.73 1.23
C ARG A 462 -25.09 0.61 0.53
N LEU A 463 -24.92 0.68 -0.78
CA LEU A 463 -25.15 1.90 -1.55
C LEU A 463 -26.64 2.22 -1.61
N LEU A 464 -27.50 1.20 -1.78
CA LEU A 464 -28.96 1.30 -1.63
C LEU A 464 -29.33 1.78 -0.25
N LYS A 465 -28.83 1.14 0.81
CA LYS A 465 -29.07 1.58 2.19
C LYS A 465 -28.63 3.02 2.42
N LEU A 466 -27.43 3.39 1.95
CA LEU A 466 -26.93 4.76 2.05
C LEU A 466 -27.89 5.72 1.37
N TRP A 467 -28.24 5.45 0.10
CA TRP A 467 -29.13 6.27 -0.70
C TRP A 467 -30.49 6.41 -0.06
N ASP A 468 -31.15 5.31 0.29
CA ASP A 468 -32.49 5.30 0.88
C ASP A 468 -32.53 6.08 2.21
N GLY A 469 -31.44 6.04 2.99
CA GLY A 469 -31.30 6.78 4.23
C GLY A 469 -31.02 8.29 4.08
N LEU A 470 -30.69 8.79 2.88
CA LEU A 470 -30.40 10.23 2.69
C LEU A 470 -31.67 11.09 2.79
N PRO A 471 -31.57 12.34 3.29
CA PRO A 471 -32.66 13.31 3.20
C PRO A 471 -33.05 13.63 1.75
N ASP A 472 -34.32 13.90 1.52
CA ASP A 472 -34.86 14.22 0.19
C ASP A 472 -34.14 15.40 -0.47
N LYS A 473 -33.79 16.43 0.31
CA LYS A 473 -33.00 17.58 -0.19
C LYS A 473 -31.69 17.10 -0.81
N MET A 474 -30.94 16.27 -0.09
CA MET A 474 -29.63 15.77 -0.53
C MET A 474 -29.76 14.79 -1.70
N LYS A 475 -30.77 13.90 -1.68
CA LYS A 475 -31.10 13.03 -2.83
C LYS A 475 -31.41 13.84 -4.09
N ASN A 476 -32.22 14.88 -3.96
CA ASN A 476 -32.61 15.76 -5.07
C ASN A 476 -31.43 16.55 -5.61
N GLU A 477 -30.50 16.98 -4.76
CA GLU A 477 -29.26 17.63 -5.20
C GLU A 477 -28.32 16.65 -5.90
N LEU A 478 -28.16 15.42 -5.37
CA LEU A 478 -27.36 14.37 -5.99
C LEU A 478 -27.96 13.93 -7.34
N ALA A 479 -29.28 13.80 -7.45
CA ALA A 479 -29.96 13.44 -8.68
C ALA A 479 -29.80 14.50 -9.79
N LYS A 480 -29.53 15.76 -9.43
CA LYS A 480 -29.25 16.85 -10.38
C LYS A 480 -27.77 16.97 -10.74
N ASP A 481 -26.88 16.27 -10.03
CA ASP A 481 -25.46 16.21 -10.36
C ASP A 481 -25.26 15.29 -11.56
N LYS A 482 -24.78 15.83 -12.68
CA LYS A 482 -24.64 15.10 -13.96
C LYS A 482 -23.82 13.82 -13.86
N GLU A 483 -22.79 13.78 -13.01
CA GLU A 483 -21.99 12.57 -12.85
C GLU A 483 -22.81 11.50 -12.11
N THR A 484 -23.57 11.90 -11.09
CA THR A 484 -24.40 10.99 -10.30
C THR A 484 -25.63 10.50 -11.06
N GLU A 485 -26.26 11.37 -11.86
CA GLU A 485 -27.35 11.04 -12.79
C GLU A 485 -26.92 9.95 -13.79
N LEU A 486 -25.73 10.09 -14.39
CA LEU A 486 -25.17 9.08 -15.29
C LEU A 486 -24.87 7.75 -14.59
N PHE A 487 -24.57 7.80 -13.28
CA PHE A 487 -24.15 6.65 -12.50
C PHE A 487 -25.33 5.84 -11.93
N ILE A 488 -26.43 6.50 -11.56
CA ILE A 488 -27.66 5.87 -11.09
C ILE A 488 -28.48 5.26 -12.24
N GLY A 489 -28.15 5.59 -13.49
CA GLY A 489 -28.97 5.26 -14.65
C GLY A 489 -30.20 6.16 -14.69
N HIS A 490 -30.88 6.23 -15.84
CA HIS A 490 -32.14 6.95 -15.89
C HIS A 490 -33.05 6.40 -14.79
N LEU A 491 -33.49 7.27 -13.88
CA LEU A 491 -34.60 7.09 -12.95
C LEU A 491 -35.89 6.93 -13.79
N SER A 492 -35.92 5.94 -14.67
CA SER A 492 -37.07 5.63 -15.51
C SER A 492 -37.94 4.67 -14.72
N ASP A 493 -39.06 5.23 -14.30
CA ASP A 493 -40.24 4.61 -13.71
C ASP A 493 -40.13 4.32 -12.19
N GLU A 494 -41.18 4.76 -11.53
CA GLU A 494 -41.32 4.92 -10.10
C GLU A 494 -40.97 3.63 -9.33
N GLU A 495 -40.23 3.80 -8.23
CA GLU A 495 -40.03 2.89 -7.09
C GLU A 495 -38.74 2.06 -6.94
N ASN A 496 -37.78 1.98 -7.87
CA ASN A 496 -36.52 1.27 -7.57
C ASN A 496 -35.26 1.90 -8.19
N VAL A 497 -34.50 2.64 -7.37
CA VAL A 497 -33.15 3.09 -7.71
C VAL A 497 -32.25 1.87 -7.90
N LYS A 498 -31.70 1.69 -9.11
CA LYS A 498 -30.72 0.64 -9.41
C LYS A 498 -29.36 1.27 -9.61
N PHE A 499 -28.41 1.00 -8.72
CA PHE A 499 -27.03 1.43 -8.97
C PHE A 499 -26.44 0.59 -10.10
N HIS A 500 -25.93 1.23 -11.15
CA HIS A 500 -25.08 0.54 -12.12
C HIS A 500 -23.74 0.23 -11.47
N VAL A 501 -23.69 -0.83 -10.67
CA VAL A 501 -22.43 -1.36 -10.16
C VAL A 501 -21.73 -2.04 -11.32
N LEU A 502 -20.82 -1.30 -11.97
CA LEU A 502 -19.98 -1.82 -13.03
C LEU A 502 -19.08 -2.91 -12.45
N THR A 503 -19.50 -4.16 -12.60
CA THR A 503 -18.57 -5.28 -12.42
C THR A 503 -17.71 -5.38 -13.67
N ASN A 504 -16.43 -5.73 -13.50
CA ASN A 504 -15.62 -6.14 -14.64
C ASN A 504 -16.32 -7.25 -15.45
N GLN A 505 -17.19 -8.07 -14.85
CA GLN A 505 -17.91 -9.10 -15.58
C GLN A 505 -18.93 -8.52 -16.55
N THR A 506 -19.74 -7.54 -16.19
CA THR A 506 -20.78 -6.99 -17.09
C THR A 506 -20.17 -6.24 -18.28
N ASP A 507 -19.16 -5.39 -18.03
CA ASP A 507 -18.44 -4.68 -19.10
C ASP A 507 -17.59 -5.62 -19.94
N ASN A 508 -16.91 -6.61 -19.32
CA ASN A 508 -16.18 -7.59 -20.10
C ASN A 508 -17.15 -8.49 -20.88
N ILE A 509 -18.30 -8.92 -20.35
CA ILE A 509 -19.28 -9.75 -21.08
C ILE A 509 -19.89 -8.95 -22.23
N ALA A 510 -20.26 -7.69 -22.02
CA ALA A 510 -20.79 -6.82 -23.07
C ALA A 510 -19.73 -6.43 -24.13
N ALA A 511 -18.45 -6.37 -23.75
CA ALA A 511 -17.34 -6.22 -24.69
C ALA A 511 -17.02 -7.54 -25.41
N MET A 512 -17.06 -8.67 -24.70
CA MET A 512 -16.78 -10.02 -25.20
C MET A 512 -17.89 -10.52 -26.14
N ALA A 513 -19.13 -10.09 -25.95
CA ALA A 513 -20.22 -10.32 -26.90
C ALA A 513 -19.94 -9.72 -28.29
N ARG A 514 -18.98 -8.79 -28.39
CA ARG A 514 -18.54 -8.19 -29.66
C ARG A 514 -17.22 -8.78 -30.17
N PHE A 515 -16.64 -9.76 -29.46
CA PHE A 515 -15.38 -10.38 -29.86
C PHE A 515 -15.63 -11.43 -30.93
N ASN A 516 -14.78 -11.41 -31.96
CA ASN A 516 -14.71 -12.51 -32.91
C ASN A 516 -14.05 -13.74 -32.23
N ASN A 517 -14.15 -14.91 -32.87
CA ASN A 517 -13.61 -16.16 -32.31
C ASN A 517 -12.11 -16.09 -31.94
N ILE A 518 -11.31 -15.27 -32.63
CA ILE A 518 -9.87 -15.10 -32.34
C ILE A 518 -9.68 -14.33 -31.03
N ASP A 519 -10.47 -13.29 -30.80
CA ASP A 519 -10.37 -12.48 -29.58
C ASP A 519 -10.98 -13.22 -28.38
N THR A 520 -12.05 -13.99 -28.57
CA THR A 520 -12.58 -14.92 -27.57
C THR A 520 -11.56 -15.98 -27.17
N ASP A 521 -10.86 -16.59 -28.14
CA ASP A 521 -9.81 -17.58 -27.86
C ASP A 521 -8.62 -16.97 -27.10
N LYS A 522 -8.20 -15.74 -27.43
CA LYS A 522 -7.19 -14.99 -26.64
C LYS A 522 -7.64 -14.69 -25.21
N VAL A 523 -8.93 -14.44 -25.00
CA VAL A 523 -9.47 -14.22 -23.64
C VAL A 523 -9.51 -15.52 -22.85
N PHE A 524 -9.89 -16.64 -23.48
CA PHE A 524 -9.74 -17.96 -22.85
C PHE A 524 -8.27 -18.25 -22.55
N GLU A 525 -7.36 -18.06 -23.50
CA GLU A 525 -5.90 -18.21 -23.31
C GLU A 525 -5.42 -17.36 -22.12
N TYR A 526 -5.86 -16.10 -22.04
CA TYR A 526 -5.57 -15.19 -20.93
C TYR A 526 -6.13 -15.75 -19.62
N ALA A 527 -7.42 -16.08 -19.56
CA ALA A 527 -8.07 -16.55 -18.35
C ALA A 527 -7.52 -17.90 -17.84
N ILE A 528 -7.12 -18.80 -18.76
CA ILE A 528 -6.40 -20.06 -18.48
C ILE A 528 -5.01 -19.78 -17.93
N LYS A 529 -4.24 -18.95 -18.63
CA LYS A 529 -2.88 -18.55 -18.25
C LYS A 529 -2.84 -17.98 -16.84
N TRP A 530 -3.88 -17.25 -16.45
CA TRP A 530 -4.00 -16.60 -15.14
C TRP A 530 -4.91 -17.33 -14.14
N ASN A 531 -5.40 -18.53 -14.48
CA ASN A 531 -6.28 -19.35 -13.64
C ASN A 531 -7.49 -18.58 -13.06
N ARG A 532 -8.11 -17.71 -13.88
CA ARG A 532 -9.29 -16.91 -13.52
C ARG A 532 -10.55 -17.75 -13.63
N ILE A 533 -10.74 -18.69 -12.70
CA ILE A 533 -11.87 -19.63 -12.66
C ILE A 533 -13.21 -18.88 -12.76
N ASP A 534 -13.33 -17.71 -12.14
CA ASP A 534 -14.49 -16.83 -12.22
C ASP A 534 -14.80 -16.35 -13.65
N MET A 535 -13.77 -15.95 -14.40
CA MET A 535 -13.92 -15.55 -15.81
C MET A 535 -14.19 -16.76 -16.70
N LEU A 536 -13.49 -17.88 -16.47
CA LEU A 536 -13.68 -19.10 -17.24
C LEU A 536 -15.09 -19.68 -17.06
N LYS A 537 -15.60 -19.76 -15.83
CA LYS A 537 -16.99 -20.17 -15.57
C LYS A 537 -17.99 -19.23 -16.26
N SER A 538 -17.75 -17.91 -16.19
CA SER A 538 -18.59 -16.93 -16.85
C SER A 538 -18.58 -17.05 -18.39
N LEU A 539 -17.41 -17.28 -18.97
CA LEU A 539 -17.25 -17.48 -20.42
C LEU A 539 -17.93 -18.77 -20.89
N LEU A 540 -17.74 -19.86 -20.14
CA LEU A 540 -18.33 -21.17 -20.42
C LEU A 540 -19.85 -21.20 -20.22
N ASN A 541 -20.39 -20.35 -19.35
CA ASN A 541 -21.83 -20.21 -19.12
C ASN A 541 -22.52 -19.20 -20.07
N SER A 542 -21.77 -18.50 -20.92
CA SER A 542 -22.32 -17.49 -21.82
C SER A 542 -22.70 -18.10 -23.19
N ASP A 543 -23.71 -17.53 -23.86
CA ASP A 543 -24.16 -17.93 -25.21
C ASP A 543 -23.07 -17.82 -26.29
N LEU A 544 -21.91 -17.22 -25.97
CA LEU A 544 -20.72 -17.17 -26.84
C LEU A 544 -20.20 -18.57 -27.22
N GLU A 545 -20.50 -19.60 -26.41
CA GLU A 545 -20.08 -20.97 -26.72
C GLU A 545 -20.72 -21.51 -28.00
N ALA A 546 -21.98 -21.13 -28.26
CA ALA A 546 -22.75 -21.55 -29.43
C ALA A 546 -22.17 -21.02 -30.76
N VAL A 547 -21.27 -20.02 -30.72
CA VAL A 547 -20.65 -19.40 -31.90
C VAL A 547 -19.40 -20.17 -32.39
N THR A 548 -18.91 -21.14 -31.61
CA THR A 548 -17.70 -21.91 -31.97
C THR A 548 -18.04 -23.31 -32.49
N VAL A 549 -18.13 -23.46 -33.82
CA VAL A 549 -18.32 -24.75 -34.51
C VAL A 549 -17.14 -25.73 -34.30
N ASN A 550 -16.03 -25.27 -33.70
CA ASN A 550 -14.85 -26.08 -33.43
C ASN A 550 -14.06 -25.50 -32.24
N PRO A 551 -14.35 -25.89 -30.99
CA PRO A 551 -13.76 -25.23 -29.81
C PRO A 551 -12.24 -25.41 -29.79
N GLY A 552 -11.49 -24.32 -29.65
CA GLY A 552 -10.02 -24.34 -29.56
C GLY A 552 -9.52 -25.04 -28.29
N ASN A 553 -8.22 -25.38 -28.25
CA ASN A 553 -7.59 -26.05 -27.11
C ASN A 553 -7.80 -25.31 -25.78
N ASN A 554 -7.95 -23.98 -25.84
CA ASN A 554 -8.17 -23.14 -24.68
C ASN A 554 -9.54 -23.42 -24.01
N ILE A 555 -10.63 -23.56 -24.78
CA ILE A 555 -11.96 -23.83 -24.20
C ILE A 555 -11.99 -25.17 -23.46
N ILE A 556 -11.37 -26.20 -24.04
CA ILE A 556 -11.24 -27.52 -23.42
C ILE A 556 -10.43 -27.43 -22.12
N THR A 557 -9.30 -26.70 -22.16
CA THR A 557 -8.47 -26.45 -20.99
C THR A 557 -9.22 -25.67 -19.91
N ALA A 558 -10.05 -24.69 -20.29
CA ALA A 558 -10.90 -23.93 -19.38
C ALA A 558 -11.95 -24.79 -18.68
N ARG A 559 -12.61 -25.70 -19.42
CA ARG A 559 -13.57 -26.66 -18.84
C ARG A 559 -12.89 -27.59 -17.84
N LEU A 560 -11.67 -28.04 -18.14
CA LEU A 560 -10.84 -28.81 -17.20
C LEU A 560 -10.43 -28.00 -15.95
N ILE A 561 -10.25 -26.68 -16.08
CA ILE A 561 -9.97 -25.78 -14.94
C ILE A 561 -11.19 -25.57 -14.03
N CYS A 562 -12.37 -25.43 -14.62
CA CYS A 562 -13.58 -25.06 -13.88
C CYS A 562 -14.22 -26.21 -13.10
N GLY A 563 -13.72 -27.44 -13.29
CA GLY A 563 -14.06 -28.62 -12.50
C GLY A 563 -15.09 -29.54 -13.14
N LYS A 564 -15.47 -30.57 -12.38
CA LYS A 564 -16.24 -31.74 -12.82
C LYS A 564 -17.54 -31.40 -13.55
N GLU A 565 -18.30 -30.41 -13.08
CA GLU A 565 -19.60 -30.02 -13.65
C GLU A 565 -19.50 -29.58 -15.12
N PHE A 566 -18.45 -28.84 -15.50
CA PHE A 566 -18.25 -28.35 -16.87
C PHE A 566 -17.71 -29.43 -17.80
N ILE A 567 -16.96 -30.40 -17.28
CA ILE A 567 -16.47 -31.54 -18.06
C ILE A 567 -17.62 -32.49 -18.40
N GLU A 568 -18.48 -32.77 -17.42
CA GLU A 568 -19.65 -33.64 -17.59
C GLU A 568 -20.63 -33.08 -18.62
N ASP A 569 -21.00 -31.80 -18.51
CA ASP A 569 -21.85 -31.12 -19.48
C ASP A 569 -21.27 -31.17 -20.91
N TYR A 570 -19.97 -30.97 -21.07
CA TYR A 570 -19.32 -30.99 -22.38
C TYR A 570 -19.34 -32.37 -23.03
N VAL A 571 -18.92 -33.41 -22.28
CA VAL A 571 -18.86 -34.78 -22.80
C VAL A 571 -20.26 -35.30 -23.13
N ASN A 572 -21.28 -34.92 -22.36
CA ASN A 572 -22.66 -35.30 -22.61
C ASN A 572 -23.25 -34.64 -23.88
N LYS A 573 -22.71 -33.51 -24.32
CA LYS A 573 -23.13 -32.80 -25.55
C LYS A 573 -22.44 -33.33 -26.82
N ILE A 574 -21.45 -34.22 -26.70
CA ILE A 574 -20.78 -34.80 -27.87
C ILE A 574 -21.62 -35.97 -28.40
N ASP A 575 -22.11 -35.80 -29.62
CA ASP A 575 -23.05 -36.69 -30.33
C ASP A 575 -22.39 -37.52 -31.45
N SER A 576 -21.05 -37.58 -31.47
CA SER A 576 -20.32 -38.33 -32.48
C SER A 576 -18.93 -38.78 -32.04
N GLU A 577 -18.47 -39.91 -32.58
CA GLU A 577 -17.11 -40.44 -32.36
C GLU A 577 -16.05 -39.41 -32.79
N ARG A 578 -16.29 -38.71 -33.91
CA ARG A 578 -15.39 -37.66 -34.40
C ARG A 578 -15.25 -36.52 -33.38
N GLY A 579 -16.32 -36.16 -32.67
CA GLY A 579 -16.27 -35.17 -31.60
C GLY A 579 -15.39 -35.60 -30.44
N ILE A 580 -15.49 -36.86 -30.03
CA ILE A 580 -14.65 -37.43 -28.95
C ILE A 580 -13.18 -37.49 -29.37
N LEU A 581 -12.89 -37.95 -30.58
CA LEU A 581 -11.52 -37.99 -31.11
C LEU A 581 -10.91 -36.58 -31.17
N ASN A 582 -11.69 -35.58 -31.57
CA ASN A 582 -11.24 -34.18 -31.55
C ASN A 582 -10.96 -33.67 -30.13
N LEU A 583 -11.80 -34.01 -29.15
CA LEU A 583 -11.60 -33.66 -27.75
C LEU A 583 -10.28 -34.24 -27.23
N LEU A 584 -10.05 -35.54 -27.42
CA LEU A 584 -8.84 -36.22 -26.93
C LEU A 584 -7.56 -35.68 -27.58
N ASN A 585 -7.58 -35.37 -28.88
CA ASN A 585 -6.42 -34.81 -29.60
C ASN A 585 -6.07 -33.37 -29.16
N LYS A 586 -7.01 -32.64 -28.56
CA LYS A 586 -6.83 -31.26 -28.12
C LYS A 586 -6.41 -31.12 -26.65
N ILE A 587 -6.29 -32.23 -25.91
CA ILE A 587 -5.75 -32.24 -24.55
C ILE A 587 -4.26 -31.89 -24.65
N ASP A 588 -3.88 -30.69 -24.21
CA ASP A 588 -2.46 -30.32 -24.13
C ASP A 588 -1.80 -31.04 -22.95
N ILE A 589 -1.01 -32.06 -23.28
CA ILE A 589 -0.34 -32.91 -22.30
C ILE A 589 0.68 -32.11 -21.49
N ASN A 590 1.24 -31.03 -22.03
CA ASN A 590 2.15 -30.16 -21.28
C ASN A 590 1.45 -29.47 -20.10
N TRP A 591 0.13 -29.31 -20.18
CA TRP A 591 -0.70 -28.69 -19.14
C TRP A 591 -1.07 -29.66 -18.02
N VAL A 592 -1.18 -30.96 -18.34
CA VAL A 592 -1.45 -32.04 -17.37
C VAL A 592 -0.25 -32.31 -16.44
N ARG A 593 0.93 -31.78 -16.77
CA ARG A 593 2.21 -31.95 -16.03
C ARG A 593 2.23 -31.33 -14.63
N ASP A 594 1.33 -30.40 -14.30
CA ASP A 594 1.20 -29.91 -12.92
C ASP A 594 0.39 -30.95 -12.13
N ASN A 595 1.06 -31.74 -11.27
CA ASN A 595 0.59 -32.94 -10.54
C ASN A 595 -0.79 -32.88 -9.86
N ASP A 596 -1.41 -31.71 -9.73
CA ASP A 596 -2.72 -31.52 -9.10
C ASP A 596 -3.91 -31.77 -10.05
N ARG A 597 -3.68 -32.16 -11.33
CA ARG A 597 -4.75 -32.26 -12.35
C ARG A 597 -4.94 -33.64 -13.00
N VAL A 598 -4.21 -34.64 -12.53
CA VAL A 598 -4.32 -36.02 -13.01
C VAL A 598 -5.72 -36.59 -12.74
N ALA A 599 -6.31 -36.26 -11.60
CA ALA A 599 -7.65 -36.70 -11.20
C ALA A 599 -8.75 -36.20 -12.16
N GLU A 600 -8.64 -34.97 -12.66
CA GLU A 600 -9.57 -34.36 -13.60
C GLU A 600 -9.45 -35.00 -14.99
N VAL A 601 -8.23 -35.34 -15.43
CA VAL A 601 -8.02 -36.06 -16.69
C VAL A 601 -8.52 -37.50 -16.60
N ASP A 602 -8.25 -38.20 -15.51
CA ASP A 602 -8.78 -39.56 -15.27
C ASP A 602 -10.30 -39.57 -15.26
N LYS A 603 -10.91 -38.54 -14.67
CA LYS A 603 -12.37 -38.37 -14.69
C LYS A 603 -12.89 -38.07 -16.09
N LEU A 604 -12.23 -37.22 -16.87
CA LEU A 604 -12.55 -36.98 -18.28
C LEU A 604 -12.50 -38.28 -19.09
N MET A 605 -11.45 -39.08 -18.93
CA MET A 605 -11.33 -40.39 -19.62
C MET A 605 -12.46 -41.34 -19.21
N SER A 606 -12.84 -41.35 -17.93
CA SER A 606 -13.96 -42.14 -17.43
C SER A 606 -15.29 -41.71 -18.04
N LEU A 607 -15.51 -40.40 -18.21
CA LEU A 607 -16.72 -39.86 -18.84
C LEU A 607 -16.76 -40.14 -20.34
N VAL A 608 -15.63 -40.00 -21.04
CA VAL A 608 -15.52 -40.35 -22.45
C VAL A 608 -15.87 -41.82 -22.68
N ARG A 609 -15.35 -42.73 -21.83
CA ARG A 609 -15.69 -44.17 -21.90
C ARG A 609 -17.16 -44.47 -21.63
N ALA A 610 -17.81 -43.66 -20.80
CA ALA A 610 -19.22 -43.79 -20.49
C ALA A 610 -20.13 -43.26 -21.62
N ASN A 611 -19.63 -42.35 -22.46
CA ASN A 611 -20.37 -41.84 -23.63
C ASN A 611 -20.53 -42.96 -24.69
N GLU A 612 -21.70 -43.03 -25.32
CA GLU A 612 -22.03 -44.06 -26.31
C GLU A 612 -21.07 -44.10 -27.50
N HIS A 613 -20.53 -42.95 -27.89
CA HIS A 613 -19.56 -42.81 -28.98
C HIS A 613 -18.11 -43.04 -28.54
N GLY A 614 -17.85 -43.20 -27.24
CA GLY A 614 -16.50 -43.37 -26.69
C GLY A 614 -15.99 -44.81 -26.73
N LYS A 615 -16.81 -45.75 -27.19
CA LYS A 615 -16.52 -47.20 -27.17
C LYS A 615 -15.76 -47.70 -28.41
N SER A 616 -15.30 -46.82 -29.29
CA SER A 616 -14.58 -47.24 -30.50
C SER A 616 -13.11 -47.55 -30.21
N ASP A 617 -12.53 -48.45 -31.01
CA ASP A 617 -11.11 -48.80 -30.92
C ASP A 617 -10.19 -47.60 -31.12
N ASN A 618 -10.61 -46.65 -31.96
CA ASN A 618 -9.85 -45.41 -32.21
C ASN A 618 -9.80 -44.52 -30.97
N VAL A 619 -10.92 -44.41 -30.26
CA VAL A 619 -11.03 -43.63 -29.01
C VAL A 619 -10.19 -44.28 -27.93
N GLU A 620 -10.32 -45.59 -27.69
CA GLU A 620 -9.52 -46.30 -26.69
C GLU A 620 -8.01 -46.24 -26.98
N ARG A 621 -7.62 -46.32 -28.25
CA ARG A 621 -6.22 -46.12 -28.64
C ARG A 621 -5.70 -44.74 -28.25
N LEU A 622 -6.49 -43.69 -28.45
CA LEU A 622 -6.12 -42.31 -28.07
C LEU A 622 -6.10 -42.09 -26.56
N ILE A 623 -7.07 -42.65 -25.82
CA ILE A 623 -7.05 -42.66 -24.35
C ILE A 623 -5.75 -43.31 -23.85
N GLY A 624 -5.38 -44.45 -24.43
CA GLY A 624 -4.14 -45.15 -24.11
C GLY A 624 -2.89 -44.30 -24.36
N ILE A 625 -2.85 -43.53 -25.45
CA ILE A 625 -1.76 -42.59 -25.75
C ILE A 625 -1.67 -41.48 -24.69
N VAL A 626 -2.80 -40.85 -24.37
CA VAL A 626 -2.86 -39.75 -23.38
C VAL A 626 -2.41 -40.25 -22.00
N LEU A 627 -2.94 -41.38 -21.52
CA LEU A 627 -2.56 -41.96 -20.24
C LEU A 627 -1.08 -42.40 -20.20
N LYS A 628 -0.55 -42.94 -21.31
CA LYS A 628 0.86 -43.33 -21.40
C LYS A 628 1.78 -42.12 -21.30
N LEU A 629 1.42 -41.01 -21.94
CA LEU A 629 2.21 -39.78 -21.92
C LEU A 629 2.21 -39.13 -20.52
N ILE A 630 1.09 -39.16 -19.80
CA ILE A 630 1.01 -38.74 -18.39
C ILE A 630 1.92 -39.59 -17.50
N ASN A 631 1.97 -40.91 -17.73
CA ASN A 631 2.75 -41.84 -16.92
C ASN A 631 4.26 -41.87 -17.24
N GLN A 632 4.68 -41.51 -18.46
CA GLN A 632 6.10 -41.57 -18.87
C GLN A 632 6.95 -40.42 -18.31
N GLU A 633 6.37 -39.25 -18.03
CA GLU A 633 7.10 -38.06 -17.55
C GLU A 633 7.14 -37.93 -16.02
N ASN A 634 6.35 -38.72 -15.29
CA ASN A 634 6.44 -38.83 -13.83
C ASN A 634 7.61 -39.72 -13.35
N LYS A 635 8.50 -40.17 -14.26
CA LYS A 635 9.76 -40.81 -13.91
C LYS A 635 10.86 -39.76 -13.72
N PRO A 636 11.57 -39.72 -12.58
CA PRO A 636 12.68 -38.79 -12.37
C PRO A 636 13.78 -39.05 -13.40
N SER A 637 14.09 -38.04 -14.24
CA SER A 637 15.07 -38.19 -15.31
C SER A 637 16.50 -38.16 -14.73
N ASN A 638 17.12 -39.34 -14.66
CA ASN A 638 18.57 -39.47 -14.64
C ASN A 638 19.05 -39.65 -16.08
N THR A 639 19.51 -38.60 -16.77
CA THR A 639 20.45 -38.78 -17.90
C THR A 639 21.24 -37.52 -18.29
N ALA A 640 22.52 -37.81 -18.58
CA ALA A 640 23.72 -37.05 -18.93
C ALA A 640 23.70 -35.95 -20.02
N GLU A 641 24.82 -35.22 -20.00
CA GLU A 641 25.27 -34.02 -20.71
C GLU A 641 25.39 -34.12 -22.25
N GLY A 642 25.20 -32.97 -22.91
CA GLY A 642 25.63 -32.68 -24.28
C GLY A 642 25.85 -31.18 -24.46
N THR A 643 27.11 -30.77 -24.63
CA THR A 643 27.61 -29.39 -24.61
C THR A 643 27.33 -28.63 -25.92
N ALA A 644 26.22 -27.90 -25.95
CA ALA A 644 26.15 -26.60 -26.63
C ALA A 644 25.79 -25.59 -25.54
N GLN A 645 26.74 -24.73 -25.14
CA GLN A 645 26.44 -23.67 -24.17
C GLN A 645 25.40 -22.75 -24.80
N SER A 646 24.13 -22.97 -24.46
CA SER A 646 23.03 -22.12 -24.87
C SER A 646 23.37 -20.69 -24.49
N ILE A 647 23.40 -19.79 -25.48
CA ILE A 647 23.57 -18.36 -25.24
C ILE A 647 22.59 -17.96 -24.14
N PRO A 648 23.04 -17.39 -23.01
CA PRO A 648 22.15 -17.07 -21.91
C PRO A 648 21.09 -16.08 -22.41
N ARG A 649 19.82 -16.48 -22.34
CA ARG A 649 18.72 -15.54 -22.59
C ARG A 649 18.67 -14.58 -21.40
N ILE A 650 19.04 -13.33 -21.62
CA ILE A 650 19.06 -12.26 -20.61
C ILE A 650 17.69 -12.14 -19.92
N LYS A 651 16.60 -12.30 -20.68
CA LYS A 651 15.25 -12.31 -20.13
C LYS A 651 15.02 -13.47 -19.16
N GLU A 652 15.56 -14.65 -19.46
CA GLU A 652 15.47 -15.81 -18.58
C GLU A 652 16.35 -15.63 -17.34
N MET A 653 17.58 -15.11 -17.49
CA MET A 653 18.44 -14.78 -16.35
C MET A 653 17.80 -13.73 -15.43
N TYR A 654 17.21 -12.69 -16.02
CA TYR A 654 16.48 -11.66 -15.30
C TYR A 654 15.26 -12.24 -14.58
N ASN A 655 14.47 -13.07 -15.26
CA ASN A 655 13.34 -13.74 -14.65
C ASN A 655 13.79 -14.70 -13.56
N ILE A 656 14.88 -15.43 -13.73
CA ILE A 656 15.48 -16.26 -12.70
C ILE A 656 15.84 -15.37 -11.52
N GLU A 657 16.72 -14.38 -11.65
CA GLU A 657 17.14 -13.51 -10.52
C GLU A 657 16.00 -12.76 -9.84
N ARG A 658 15.00 -12.34 -10.62
CA ARG A 658 13.75 -11.76 -10.13
C ARG A 658 12.95 -12.80 -9.33
N ASN A 659 12.96 -14.06 -9.78
CA ASN A 659 12.24 -15.17 -9.19
C ASN A 659 13.07 -15.96 -8.15
N THR A 660 14.39 -15.81 -8.04
CA THR A 660 15.27 -16.59 -7.14
C THR A 660 15.00 -16.20 -5.68
N VAL A 661 14.52 -14.98 -5.46
CA VAL A 661 13.95 -14.53 -4.17
C VAL A 661 12.76 -15.40 -3.76
N PHE A 662 12.03 -15.95 -4.73
CA PHE A 662 10.83 -16.78 -4.54
C PHE A 662 11.13 -18.30 -4.62
N ALA A 663 12.19 -18.72 -5.32
CA ALA A 663 12.54 -20.13 -5.55
C ALA A 663 13.18 -20.83 -4.34
N LYS A 664 13.80 -20.11 -3.39
CA LYS A 664 14.39 -20.70 -2.17
C LYS A 664 13.36 -21.19 -1.13
N ARG A 665 12.07 -21.22 -1.45
CA ARG A 665 10.97 -21.39 -0.47
C ARG A 665 9.92 -22.45 -0.81
N ASP A 666 10.16 -23.44 -1.68
CA ASP A 666 9.17 -24.51 -2.01
C ASP A 666 7.73 -24.02 -2.36
N ILE A 667 7.58 -22.78 -2.86
CA ILE A 667 6.28 -22.20 -3.28
C ILE A 667 6.25 -22.09 -4.81
N LEU A 668 6.33 -23.23 -5.51
CA LEU A 668 6.71 -23.29 -6.92
C LEU A 668 5.67 -23.96 -7.83
N PRO A 669 4.39 -23.53 -7.80
CA PRO A 669 3.71 -23.31 -9.10
C PRO A 669 2.94 -21.97 -9.23
N SER A 670 2.28 -21.49 -8.17
CA SER A 670 1.35 -20.35 -8.25
C SER A 670 2.05 -18.97 -8.35
N ILE A 671 3.25 -18.84 -7.80
CA ILE A 671 4.02 -17.58 -7.82
C ILE A 671 4.82 -17.42 -9.13
N ARG A 672 5.26 -18.52 -9.76
CA ARG A 672 5.96 -18.48 -11.06
C ARG A 672 5.09 -17.84 -12.15
N ARG A 673 3.77 -18.01 -12.08
CA ARG A 673 2.80 -17.45 -13.03
C ARG A 673 2.53 -15.96 -12.76
N ASN A 674 2.27 -15.55 -11.52
CA ASN A 674 1.98 -14.14 -11.21
C ASN A 674 3.17 -13.18 -11.41
N ALA A 675 4.42 -13.67 -11.39
CA ALA A 675 5.59 -12.84 -11.71
C ALA A 675 5.61 -12.35 -13.17
N GLN A 676 4.90 -13.01 -14.10
CA GLN A 676 4.73 -12.54 -15.49
C GLN A 676 3.69 -11.41 -15.63
N GLN A 677 2.93 -11.06 -14.56
CA GLN A 677 1.83 -10.07 -14.60
C GLN A 677 2.22 -8.61 -14.33
N ASN A 678 3.44 -8.31 -13.90
CA ASN A 678 3.85 -6.91 -13.80
C ASN A 678 4.01 -6.37 -15.21
N ILE A 679 3.30 -5.28 -15.54
CA ILE A 679 3.65 -4.42 -16.68
C ILE A 679 5.14 -4.10 -16.51
N GLU A 680 5.99 -4.77 -17.29
CA GLU A 680 7.43 -4.63 -17.18
C GLU A 680 7.74 -3.15 -17.40
N ASN A 681 8.41 -2.52 -16.43
CA ASN A 681 8.87 -1.15 -16.56
C ASN A 681 9.52 -1.01 -17.96
N PRO A 682 9.01 -0.13 -18.85
CA PRO A 682 9.49 -0.04 -20.23
C PRO A 682 11.02 0.17 -20.31
N VAL A 683 11.60 0.81 -19.30
CA VAL A 683 13.06 0.96 -19.15
C VAL A 683 13.73 -0.39 -18.94
N ARG A 684 13.20 -1.27 -18.06
CA ARG A 684 13.76 -2.62 -17.84
C ARG A 684 13.65 -3.50 -19.08
N GLN A 685 12.54 -3.42 -19.81
CA GLN A 685 12.43 -4.19 -21.05
C GLN A 685 13.42 -3.70 -22.11
N ARG A 686 13.60 -2.38 -22.24
CA ARG A 686 14.66 -1.82 -23.10
C ARG A 686 16.05 -2.29 -22.68
N GLN A 687 16.36 -2.31 -21.38
CA GLN A 687 17.64 -2.81 -20.86
C GLN A 687 17.85 -4.29 -21.19
N ILE A 688 16.83 -5.15 -21.01
CA ILE A 688 16.87 -6.57 -21.39
C ILE A 688 17.14 -6.73 -22.88
N THR A 689 16.41 -6.01 -23.73
CA THR A 689 16.57 -6.08 -25.19
C THR A 689 17.95 -5.64 -25.64
N VAL A 690 18.48 -4.54 -25.08
CA VAL A 690 19.83 -4.05 -25.39
C VAL A 690 20.89 -5.07 -25.00
N LEU A 691 20.84 -5.56 -23.76
CA LEU A 691 21.81 -6.56 -23.30
C LEU A 691 21.74 -7.85 -24.12
N GLN A 692 20.53 -8.30 -24.50
CA GLN A 692 20.39 -9.47 -25.35
C GLN A 692 21.01 -9.24 -26.74
N SER A 693 20.79 -8.06 -27.34
CA SER A 693 21.41 -7.71 -28.63
C SER A 693 22.93 -7.76 -28.54
N MET A 694 23.49 -7.12 -27.52
CA MET A 694 24.95 -7.07 -27.33
C MET A 694 25.55 -8.45 -27.09
N VAL A 695 24.91 -9.29 -26.28
CA VAL A 695 25.37 -10.68 -26.08
C VAL A 695 25.35 -11.47 -27.39
N ASN A 696 24.30 -11.30 -28.20
CA ASN A 696 24.19 -11.96 -29.50
C ASN A 696 25.24 -11.45 -30.49
N GLU A 697 25.49 -10.14 -30.53
CA GLU A 697 26.51 -9.51 -31.37
C GLU A 697 27.91 -9.99 -30.99
N THR A 698 28.24 -10.03 -29.69
CA THR A 698 29.51 -10.55 -29.19
C THR A 698 29.69 -12.03 -29.54
N ALA A 699 28.64 -12.84 -29.43
CA ALA A 699 28.68 -14.26 -29.77
C ALA A 699 28.85 -14.50 -31.27
N ALA A 700 28.26 -13.65 -32.11
CA ALA A 700 28.36 -13.72 -33.57
C ALA A 700 29.65 -13.08 -34.13
N ALA A 701 30.39 -12.31 -33.32
CA ALA A 701 31.57 -11.60 -33.77
C ALA A 701 32.71 -12.55 -34.16
N SER A 702 33.36 -12.22 -35.28
CA SER A 702 34.63 -12.83 -35.68
C SER A 702 35.70 -12.58 -34.61
N SER A 703 36.71 -13.46 -34.52
CA SER A 703 37.81 -13.32 -33.55
C SER A 703 38.48 -11.95 -33.59
N TYR A 704 38.50 -11.30 -34.75
CA TYR A 704 39.10 -9.99 -34.97
C TYR A 704 38.35 -8.83 -34.28
N VAL A 705 37.01 -8.86 -34.25
CA VAL A 705 36.17 -7.79 -33.65
C VAL A 705 35.63 -8.20 -32.27
N ARG A 706 35.76 -9.48 -31.89
CA ARG A 706 35.24 -10.03 -30.64
C ARG A 706 35.75 -9.28 -29.41
N GLY A 707 37.03 -8.89 -29.37
CA GLY A 707 37.57 -8.11 -28.26
C GLY A 707 36.92 -6.74 -28.09
N GLN A 708 36.55 -6.08 -29.19
CA GLN A 708 35.80 -4.83 -29.17
C GLN A 708 34.39 -5.03 -28.59
N HIS A 709 33.66 -6.06 -29.04
CA HIS A 709 32.33 -6.36 -28.54
C HIS A 709 32.34 -6.80 -27.07
N ASN A 710 33.32 -7.62 -26.66
CA ASN A 710 33.54 -8.00 -25.27
C ASN A 710 33.81 -6.78 -24.38
N PHE A 711 34.65 -5.85 -24.82
CA PHE A 711 34.93 -4.61 -24.10
C PHE A 711 33.69 -3.71 -23.97
N GLN A 712 32.92 -3.55 -25.06
CA GLN A 712 31.69 -2.76 -25.06
C GLN A 712 30.60 -3.35 -24.14
N LEU A 713 30.42 -4.66 -24.18
CA LEU A 713 29.50 -5.37 -23.28
C LEU A 713 29.93 -5.18 -21.82
N TYR A 714 31.22 -5.36 -21.51
CA TYR A 714 31.75 -5.16 -20.17
C TYR A 714 31.48 -3.74 -19.63
N CYS A 715 31.74 -2.71 -20.44
CA CYS A 715 31.48 -1.32 -20.09
C CYS A 715 29.99 -1.04 -19.89
N THR A 716 29.13 -1.60 -20.74
CA THR A 716 27.67 -1.41 -20.65
C THR A 716 27.11 -2.04 -19.38
N LEU A 717 27.57 -3.25 -19.02
CA LEU A 717 27.16 -3.92 -17.78
C LEU A 717 27.55 -3.09 -16.55
N ARG A 718 28.78 -2.55 -16.51
CA ARG A 718 29.26 -1.67 -15.43
C ARG A 718 28.44 -0.38 -15.35
N TYR A 719 28.14 0.25 -16.49
CA TYR A 719 27.32 1.46 -16.53
C TYR A 719 25.91 1.20 -16.00
N MET A 720 25.26 0.11 -16.45
CA MET A 720 23.92 -0.24 -16.01
C MET A 720 23.86 -0.43 -14.49
N ILE A 721 24.88 -1.05 -13.88
CA ILE A 721 24.97 -1.18 -12.42
C ILE A 721 25.01 0.19 -11.74
N GLU A 722 25.80 1.14 -12.25
CA GLU A 722 25.84 2.50 -11.70
C GLU A 722 24.49 3.24 -11.85
N ASP A 723 23.86 3.14 -13.02
CA ASP A 723 22.57 3.79 -13.29
C ASP A 723 21.49 3.22 -12.36
N ILE A 724 21.43 1.89 -12.18
CA ILE A 724 20.53 1.22 -11.25
C ILE A 724 20.78 1.68 -9.81
N LYS A 725 22.04 1.84 -9.38
CA LYS A 725 22.38 2.31 -8.02
C LYS A 725 21.99 3.79 -7.78
N ARG A 726 21.88 4.59 -8.83
CA ARG A 726 21.43 6.00 -8.75
C ARG A 726 19.91 6.14 -8.74
N GLU A 727 19.17 5.12 -9.18
CA GLU A 727 17.73 5.08 -8.96
C GLU A 727 17.49 5.03 -7.44
N ASN A 728 16.63 5.90 -6.88
CA ASN A 728 16.34 6.00 -5.43
C ASN A 728 15.72 4.73 -4.79
N ASN A 729 15.77 3.58 -5.47
CA ASN A 729 15.29 2.29 -5.00
C ASN A 729 16.40 1.56 -4.22
N LYS A 730 16.22 1.41 -2.90
CA LYS A 730 17.21 0.91 -1.93
C LYS A 730 17.53 -0.61 -2.00
N LEU A 731 17.27 -1.31 -3.11
CA LEU A 731 17.59 -2.74 -3.25
C LEU A 731 18.28 -3.06 -4.59
N PRO A 732 19.24 -4.01 -4.63
CA PRO A 732 19.82 -4.46 -5.89
C PRO A 732 18.75 -5.03 -6.79
N SER A 733 18.48 -4.34 -7.91
CA SER A 733 17.46 -4.81 -8.83
C SER A 733 17.87 -6.19 -9.40
N ALA A 734 16.91 -7.03 -9.79
CA ALA A 734 17.21 -8.29 -10.47
C ALA A 734 18.15 -8.07 -11.69
N MET A 735 18.04 -6.90 -12.33
CA MET A 735 18.94 -6.50 -13.41
C MET A 735 20.38 -6.28 -12.94
N GLU A 736 20.60 -5.68 -11.77
CA GLU A 736 21.96 -5.53 -11.20
C GLU A 736 22.59 -6.90 -10.96
N LYS A 737 21.83 -7.89 -10.47
CA LYS A 737 22.32 -9.26 -10.27
C LYS A 737 22.69 -9.93 -11.59
N VAL A 738 21.86 -9.78 -12.63
CA VAL A 738 22.19 -10.27 -13.97
C VAL A 738 23.47 -9.62 -14.50
N CYS A 739 23.61 -8.31 -14.36
CA CYS A 739 24.81 -7.60 -14.79
C CYS A 739 26.06 -8.09 -14.05
N ASN A 740 25.99 -8.23 -12.73
CA ASN A 740 27.10 -8.76 -11.91
C ASN A 740 27.45 -10.20 -12.28
N LEU A 741 26.46 -11.05 -12.57
CA LEU A 741 26.68 -12.44 -12.99
C LEU A 741 27.39 -12.50 -14.34
N LEU A 742 27.00 -11.67 -15.30
CA LEU A 742 27.66 -11.59 -16.61
C LEU A 742 29.09 -11.07 -16.50
N ILE A 743 29.31 -10.00 -15.72
CA ILE A 743 30.65 -9.49 -15.42
C ILE A 743 31.50 -10.60 -14.79
N SER A 744 30.96 -11.31 -13.79
CA SER A 744 31.69 -12.39 -13.14
C SER A 744 32.04 -13.53 -14.09
N ARG A 745 31.18 -13.85 -15.07
CA ARG A 745 31.48 -14.87 -16.09
C ARG A 745 32.60 -14.39 -17.01
N MET A 746 32.53 -13.16 -17.49
CA MET A 746 33.57 -12.55 -18.32
C MET A 746 34.90 -12.51 -17.57
N GLU A 747 34.91 -12.10 -16.29
CA GLU A 747 36.11 -12.02 -15.45
C GLU A 747 36.76 -13.36 -15.12
N LYS A 748 36.00 -14.46 -15.15
CA LYS A 748 36.50 -15.82 -14.91
C LYS A 748 37.05 -16.48 -16.17
N ASP A 749 36.71 -15.98 -17.35
CA ASP A 749 37.21 -16.48 -18.62
C ASP A 749 38.52 -15.76 -18.99
N PRO A 750 39.68 -16.44 -18.94
CA PRO A 750 40.98 -15.81 -19.18
C PRO A 750 41.14 -15.32 -20.62
N THR A 751 40.46 -15.96 -21.58
CA THR A 751 40.50 -15.58 -23.00
C THR A 751 39.73 -14.27 -23.20
N ILE A 752 38.49 -14.22 -22.72
CA ILE A 752 37.66 -13.02 -22.78
C ILE A 752 38.37 -11.86 -22.05
N MET A 753 38.93 -12.10 -20.86
CA MET A 753 39.62 -11.03 -20.13
C MET A 753 40.88 -10.54 -20.80
N LYS A 754 41.61 -11.40 -21.51
CA LYS A 754 42.76 -10.97 -22.33
C LYS A 754 42.28 -10.04 -23.45
N GLU A 755 41.25 -10.43 -24.19
CA GLU A 755 40.68 -9.62 -25.27
C GLU A 755 40.16 -8.26 -24.77
N ILE A 756 39.47 -8.22 -23.62
CA ILE A 756 38.97 -6.98 -23.02
C ILE A 756 40.14 -6.07 -22.60
N LYS A 757 41.21 -6.62 -22.02
CA LYS A 757 42.39 -5.84 -21.60
C LYS A 757 43.15 -5.27 -22.79
N GLU A 758 43.30 -6.05 -23.86
CA GLU A 758 43.96 -5.60 -25.10
C GLU A 758 43.18 -4.46 -25.76
N GLU A 759 41.86 -4.58 -25.88
CA GLU A 759 41.02 -3.50 -26.41
C GLU A 759 41.03 -2.27 -25.49
N TYR A 760 40.99 -2.45 -24.16
CA TYR A 760 41.09 -1.36 -23.20
C TYR A 760 42.40 -0.58 -23.35
N ALA A 761 43.54 -1.27 -23.46
CA ALA A 761 44.84 -0.64 -23.67
C ALA A 761 44.90 0.12 -25.00
N TYR A 762 44.35 -0.48 -26.07
CA TYR A 762 44.24 0.16 -27.38
C TYR A 762 43.41 1.45 -27.31
N ARG A 763 42.25 1.43 -26.65
CA ARG A 763 41.36 2.60 -26.48
C ARG A 763 42.00 3.70 -25.63
N CYS A 764 42.67 3.34 -24.55
CA CYS A 764 43.42 4.31 -23.72
C CYS A 764 44.51 5.01 -24.55
N GLY A 765 45.23 4.26 -25.40
CA GLY A 765 46.23 4.81 -26.32
C GLY A 765 45.62 5.78 -27.34
N GLN A 766 44.49 5.41 -27.96
CA GLN A 766 43.78 6.28 -28.92
C GLN A 766 43.23 7.56 -28.28
N ALA A 767 42.64 7.43 -27.09
CA ALA A 767 42.02 8.55 -26.37
C ALA A 767 43.02 9.41 -25.57
N ARG A 768 44.31 9.05 -25.57
CA ARG A 768 45.36 9.67 -24.73
C ARG A 768 45.00 9.68 -23.23
N ILE A 769 44.32 8.63 -22.77
CA ILE A 769 43.93 8.46 -21.36
C ILE A 769 44.98 7.60 -20.68
N THR A 770 45.45 8.01 -19.51
CA THR A 770 46.36 7.18 -18.69
C THR A 770 45.63 5.90 -18.25
N PRO A 771 46.17 4.69 -18.55
CA PRO A 771 45.59 3.45 -18.07
C PRO A 771 45.52 3.43 -16.53
N LEU A 772 44.52 2.74 -15.98
CA LEU A 772 44.42 2.52 -14.53
C LEU A 772 45.63 1.75 -14.03
N PRO A 773 46.12 2.01 -12.80
CA PRO A 773 47.19 1.23 -12.17
C PRO A 773 46.92 -0.28 -12.27
N ASP A 774 47.97 -1.04 -12.58
CA ASP A 774 47.95 -2.50 -12.73
C ASP A 774 47.07 -3.08 -13.85
N ASN A 775 46.59 -2.25 -14.79
CA ASN A 775 45.59 -2.66 -15.79
C ASN A 775 44.36 -3.33 -15.13
N ASN A 776 44.04 -2.91 -13.90
CA ASN A 776 42.95 -3.50 -13.14
C ASN A 776 41.61 -2.99 -13.67
N ILE A 777 41.15 -3.62 -14.74
CA ILE A 777 39.92 -3.28 -15.47
C ILE A 777 38.65 -3.35 -14.60
N LYS A 778 38.73 -3.99 -13.42
CA LYS A 778 37.64 -4.00 -12.43
C LYS A 778 37.35 -2.62 -11.84
N ASN A 779 38.29 -1.69 -11.95
CA ASN A 779 38.19 -0.33 -11.43
C ASN A 779 37.64 0.68 -12.46
N ILE A 780 37.24 0.26 -13.66
CA ILE A 780 36.58 1.16 -14.61
C ILE A 780 35.20 1.55 -14.06
N GLN A 781 35.06 2.82 -13.65
CA GLN A 781 33.84 3.42 -13.10
C GLN A 781 33.74 4.91 -13.48
N GLY A 782 32.56 5.51 -13.31
CA GLY A 782 32.36 6.96 -13.36
C GLY A 782 32.78 7.63 -14.68
N GLU A 783 33.58 8.71 -14.57
CA GLU A 783 34.07 9.45 -15.74
C GLU A 783 35.06 8.64 -16.59
N HIS A 784 35.84 7.75 -16.00
CA HIS A 784 36.76 6.87 -16.74
C HIS A 784 36.01 5.92 -17.67
N LEU A 785 34.88 5.38 -17.20
CA LEU A 785 33.98 4.55 -18.02
C LEU A 785 33.42 5.33 -19.22
N LYS A 786 33.02 6.60 -19.02
CA LYS A 786 32.53 7.47 -20.10
C LYS A 786 33.62 7.80 -21.11
N GLN A 787 34.84 8.06 -20.64
CA GLN A 787 35.96 8.46 -21.47
C GLN A 787 36.49 7.31 -22.35
N VAL A 788 36.55 6.08 -21.81
CA VAL A 788 37.12 4.94 -22.55
C VAL A 788 36.06 4.21 -23.41
N ALA A 789 34.78 4.24 -23.04
CA ALA A 789 33.72 3.57 -23.82
C ALA A 789 33.19 4.39 -25.01
N GLY A 790 33.52 5.69 -25.09
CA GLY A 790 33.26 6.55 -26.25
C GLY A 790 31.79 6.79 -26.61
N GLU A 791 31.54 7.23 -27.86
CA GLU A 791 30.21 7.58 -28.38
C GLU A 791 29.22 6.41 -28.40
N THR A 792 29.71 5.17 -28.49
CA THR A 792 28.87 3.97 -28.52
C THR A 792 28.13 3.76 -27.20
N LEU A 793 28.78 3.97 -26.05
CA LEU A 793 28.12 3.90 -24.74
C LEU A 793 27.09 5.02 -24.61
N VAL A 794 27.40 6.23 -25.08
CA VAL A 794 26.47 7.37 -25.09
C VAL A 794 25.20 7.06 -25.89
N GLY A 795 25.33 6.44 -27.07
CA GLY A 795 24.20 6.02 -27.89
C GLY A 795 23.33 4.94 -27.21
N ILE A 796 23.96 3.95 -26.58
CA ILE A 796 23.27 2.89 -25.82
C ILE A 796 22.51 3.49 -24.63
N VAL A 797 23.14 4.41 -23.89
CA VAL A 797 22.53 5.10 -22.74
C VAL A 797 21.35 5.96 -23.16
N GLN A 798 21.48 6.72 -24.25
CA GLN A 798 20.38 7.51 -24.80
C GLN A 798 19.20 6.64 -25.25
N TYR A 799 19.47 5.47 -25.84
CA TYR A 799 18.42 4.53 -26.21
C TYR A 799 17.69 3.93 -25.01
N ILE A 800 18.44 3.53 -23.98
CA ILE A 800 17.85 3.00 -22.73
C ILE A 800 16.94 4.04 -22.06
N LYS A 801 17.40 5.29 -21.96
CA LYS A 801 16.68 6.37 -21.28
C LYS A 801 15.50 6.91 -22.10
N ASN A 802 15.70 7.13 -23.40
CA ASN A 802 14.78 7.93 -24.22
C ASN A 802 14.12 7.16 -25.38
N GLY A 803 14.45 5.87 -25.59
CA GLY A 803 13.87 5.05 -26.66
C GLY A 803 14.30 5.41 -28.09
N LYS A 804 15.22 6.37 -28.27
CA LYS A 804 15.74 6.76 -29.60
C LYS A 804 16.89 5.84 -30.00
N LYS A 805 16.72 5.03 -31.05
CA LYS A 805 17.77 4.12 -31.55
C LYS A 805 19.03 4.93 -31.90
N PRO A 806 20.24 4.46 -31.52
CA PRO A 806 21.47 5.11 -31.95
C PRO A 806 21.60 5.00 -33.47
N ARG A 807 22.20 6.01 -34.11
CA ARG A 807 22.64 5.87 -35.50
C ARG A 807 23.78 4.85 -35.51
N THR A 808 23.63 3.79 -36.29
CA THR A 808 24.71 2.82 -36.51
C THR A 808 25.92 3.57 -37.04
N PRO A 809 27.13 3.40 -36.47
CA PRO A 809 28.33 3.88 -37.11
C PRO A 809 28.42 3.18 -38.46
N THR A 810 28.34 3.94 -39.54
CA THR A 810 28.70 3.44 -40.88
C THR A 810 30.14 2.96 -40.82
N GLU A 811 30.40 1.77 -41.38
CA GLU A 811 31.73 1.20 -41.53
C GLU A 811 32.63 2.16 -42.33
N THR A 812 33.31 3.08 -41.63
CA THR A 812 34.42 3.84 -42.18
C THR A 812 35.72 3.37 -41.54
N SER A 813 36.45 2.59 -42.34
CA SER A 813 37.89 2.29 -42.30
C SER A 813 38.48 1.71 -41.01
N THR A 814 38.37 0.40 -40.81
CA THR A 814 39.39 -0.38 -40.09
C THR A 814 40.57 -0.70 -41.01
N ASN A 815 41.53 0.21 -41.11
CA ASN A 815 42.89 -0.13 -41.53
C ASN A 815 43.70 -0.55 -40.28
N ARG A 816 43.60 -1.81 -39.85
CA ARG A 816 44.70 -2.41 -39.07
C ARG A 816 45.72 -2.94 -40.08
N LYS A 817 46.76 -2.15 -40.34
CA LYS A 817 48.00 -2.72 -40.88
C LYS A 817 48.53 -3.71 -39.84
N LYS A 818 48.74 -4.96 -40.26
CA LYS A 818 49.57 -5.92 -39.53
C LYS A 818 50.95 -5.30 -39.34
N LEU A 819 51.37 -5.15 -38.10
CA LEU A 819 52.77 -5.02 -37.73
C LEU A 819 53.12 -6.35 -37.06
N ASP A 820 54.02 -7.08 -37.70
CA ASP A 820 54.79 -8.17 -37.10
C ASP A 820 55.73 -7.63 -36.01
#